data_AF-A0A9P8RNQ0-F1
#
_entry.id   AF-A0A9P8RNQ0-F1
#
_cell.length_a   1.000
_cell.length_b   1.000
_cell.length_c   1.000
_cell.angle_alpha   90.00
_cell.angle_beta   90.00
_cell.angle_gamma   90.00
#
_symmetry.space_group_name_H-M   'P 1'
#
loop_
_entity.id
_entity.type
_entity.pdbx_description
1 polymer ?
#
loop_
_entity_poly.entity_id
_entity_poly.type
_entity_poly.pdbx_seq_one_letter_code
_entity_poly.pdbx_strand_id
1 'polypeptide(L)'
;MPNDRERRIDDALSSLVDALLPIQQTEDDDDDATDDRREHALDLAKNIIVDQIAPAVVSDVNHASDLIKKKLIRDNLSPDKAIRFSNLYSRLLTQPVLSQKWAILYLLYQLADSAPLGLDAGTSQAPLPFQDNLQNNLGMAPPAAQSSSLNAGIERVAGGAFSDAFSSMGLHRLPEREGSQKSREEMDVSFGPLNANKREKPSNAITKTGLLAQNNFLLNPSEMSLLRDLPFTLQGLSSTNLPFASLTSLTLPPTLPLPIISLLHTLAEPSLLYRGLSAFAQSLEGGLVGQSLRAALGEELRAYLGLVAALEGEIRRALAMADLNEPRGGIGKAGVTLKRCIIWTREATMGLRLMSLMVENSRNKRGGQLISMIHGFSSSHGDPFVGAFAERLLIHVTRPFYDMLRQWIYDGELSDPHFEFFVLEQPSNADTEINGDGRVRGGATSVWEYKYRLDEELIPSIITKDFAKKVFLIGKSLNFIRYGCGDSAWVEGYSKAASKELRYGDTATLEASIDEAYKATMARLIHLMADKFKLFEHLKALKKYLLLGQGDFIALLMENLSSNLDRPANTLYRHNLTAQLEHAIRGSNAQFDSPDVLRRLDARMLELSHGEIGWDVFTLEYKIDAPVDVVVTPYGSRQYLKVFNFLWRVKRVEFALGSTWRRYMTGARGVLASVADKVGADWKLARCCVAEMIHFVCQLQYYILFEVIESSWDALQIAISKPECTLDDLIEAHAKYLQAITHKGLLGNARASSSTSKEDSFLAQLHEILKIMLAYKDAVDGLYSFSVAEFTRRQEATAKIETRTAQGKWGITEQDEEELHTPSPATISRGGGRSLGSESLNSTPFSGSNSFGVGLNEDQILPSLRQRLQYLSSDFRARVNILLGDLAYQPDVDMRFLGVVMNFNDVYNPIRRKTHKSGQRDKKATPKPGTSSGGAPKDSAI
;
A
#
# COMPACT_ATOMS: atom_id res chain seq x y z
N MET A 1 23.76 -19.35 -59.77
CA MET A 1 23.75 -17.92 -59.44
C MET A 1 24.52 -17.55 -58.14
N PRO A 2 25.75 -18.02 -57.84
CA PRO A 2 26.59 -17.44 -56.78
C PRO A 2 27.33 -16.16 -57.20
N ASN A 3 27.77 -16.10 -58.47
CA ASN A 3 28.67 -15.04 -58.97
C ASN A 3 28.07 -13.62 -58.97
N ASP A 4 26.74 -13.47 -58.96
CA ASP A 4 26.10 -12.16 -58.92
C ASP A 4 26.17 -11.50 -57.53
N ARG A 5 26.33 -12.28 -56.46
CA ARG A 5 26.42 -11.74 -55.09
C ARG A 5 27.83 -11.23 -54.80
N GLU A 6 28.85 -11.98 -55.18
CA GLU A 6 30.26 -11.59 -55.03
C GLU A 6 30.56 -10.33 -55.85
N ARG A 7 30.10 -10.27 -57.11
CA ARG A 7 30.25 -9.06 -57.94
C ARG A 7 29.62 -7.82 -57.29
N ARG A 8 28.42 -7.93 -56.72
CA ARG A 8 27.78 -6.82 -56.00
C ARG A 8 28.52 -6.41 -54.73
N ILE A 9 29.17 -7.36 -54.05
CA ILE A 9 29.97 -7.06 -52.85
C ILE A 9 31.24 -6.32 -53.28
N ASP A 10 31.90 -6.76 -54.34
CA ASP A 10 33.08 -6.09 -54.89
C ASP A 10 32.77 -4.69 -55.43
N ASP A 11 31.65 -4.52 -56.14
CA ASP A 11 31.18 -3.22 -56.63
C ASP A 11 30.80 -2.27 -55.47
N ALA A 12 30.20 -2.80 -54.40
CA ALA A 12 29.86 -2.01 -53.22
C ALA A 12 31.11 -1.65 -52.39
N LEU A 13 32.09 -2.55 -52.28
CA LEU A 13 33.33 -2.31 -51.56
C LEU A 13 34.19 -1.27 -52.27
N SER A 14 34.32 -1.37 -53.59
CA SER A 14 35.02 -0.35 -54.38
C SER A 14 34.36 1.02 -54.20
N SER A 15 33.02 1.10 -54.31
CA SER A 15 32.30 2.36 -54.05
C SER A 15 32.44 2.88 -52.62
N LEU A 16 32.56 2.00 -51.61
CA LEU A 16 32.76 2.40 -50.21
C LEU A 16 34.16 2.95 -49.98
N VAL A 17 35.18 2.28 -50.53
CA VAL A 17 36.58 2.71 -50.47
C VAL A 17 36.73 4.08 -51.14
N ASP A 18 36.03 4.31 -52.24
CA ASP A 18 36.01 5.60 -52.97
C ASP A 18 35.37 6.73 -52.18
N ALA A 19 34.33 6.41 -51.39
CA ALA A 19 33.63 7.39 -50.58
C ALA A 19 34.38 7.72 -49.28
N LEU A 20 35.18 6.79 -48.74
CA LEU A 20 35.86 6.93 -47.45
C LEU A 20 37.32 7.38 -47.58
N LEU A 21 37.99 7.12 -48.70
CA LEU A 21 39.33 7.64 -48.95
C LEU A 21 39.24 9.10 -49.44
N PRO A 22 39.72 10.09 -48.66
CA PRO A 22 39.75 11.46 -49.12
C PRO A 22 40.75 11.60 -50.27
N ILE A 23 40.32 12.16 -51.40
CA ILE A 23 41.20 12.63 -52.48
C ILE A 23 41.94 13.86 -51.94
N GLN A 24 43.00 13.64 -51.18
CA GLN A 24 44.00 14.66 -50.89
C GLN A 24 44.97 14.66 -52.08
N GLN A 25 44.63 15.45 -53.09
CA GLN A 25 45.62 15.90 -54.08
C GLN A 25 46.59 16.83 -53.35
N THR A 26 47.64 16.28 -52.76
CA THR A 26 48.88 17.01 -52.54
C THR A 26 49.61 17.08 -53.87
N GLU A 27 50.09 18.26 -54.26
CA GLU A 27 50.63 18.58 -55.59
C GLU A 27 51.87 17.74 -56.01
N ASP A 28 52.32 16.79 -55.18
CA ASP A 28 53.51 15.95 -55.37
C ASP A 28 53.25 14.42 -55.28
N ASP A 29 51.98 13.97 -55.23
CA ASP A 29 51.67 12.53 -55.17
C ASP A 29 51.50 11.97 -56.60
N ASP A 30 52.43 11.10 -57.03
CA ASP A 30 52.33 10.36 -58.31
C ASP A 30 51.00 9.58 -58.39
N ASP A 31 50.30 9.66 -59.53
CA ASP A 31 49.01 8.97 -59.75
C ASP A 31 49.11 7.47 -59.42
N ASP A 32 50.24 6.83 -59.77
CA ASP A 32 50.54 5.42 -59.49
C ASP A 32 50.53 5.11 -57.98
N ALA A 33 51.04 6.01 -57.13
CA ALA A 33 51.08 5.81 -55.67
C ALA A 33 49.72 6.00 -54.99
N THR A 34 48.79 6.70 -55.64
CA THR A 34 47.40 6.81 -55.17
C THR A 34 46.59 5.57 -55.56
N ASP A 35 46.83 5.04 -56.75
CA ASP A 35 46.23 3.79 -57.21
C ASP A 35 46.74 2.58 -56.42
N ASP A 36 48.04 2.51 -56.09
CA ASP A 36 48.61 1.47 -55.23
C ASP A 36 48.00 1.49 -53.82
N ARG A 37 47.79 2.68 -53.24
CA ARG A 37 47.14 2.83 -51.92
C ARG A 37 45.68 2.39 -51.95
N ARG A 38 44.97 2.74 -53.03
CA ARG A 38 43.59 2.33 -53.28
C ARG A 38 43.50 0.80 -53.41
N GLU A 39 44.36 0.20 -54.23
CA GLU A 39 44.39 -1.25 -54.45
C GLU A 39 44.73 -1.99 -53.15
N HIS A 40 45.73 -1.52 -52.40
CA HIS A 40 46.08 -2.10 -51.11
C HIS A 40 44.95 -2.02 -50.07
N ALA A 41 44.22 -0.89 -50.01
CA ALA A 41 43.07 -0.74 -49.12
C ALA A 41 41.91 -1.67 -49.51
N LEU A 42 41.68 -1.85 -50.80
CA LEU A 42 40.64 -2.72 -51.35
C LEU A 42 40.97 -4.20 -51.07
N ASP A 43 42.23 -4.60 -51.25
CA ASP A 43 42.69 -5.95 -50.92
C ASP A 43 42.62 -6.25 -49.41
N LEU A 44 42.98 -5.27 -48.56
CA LEU A 44 42.83 -5.41 -47.11
C LEU A 44 41.34 -5.60 -46.73
N ALA A 45 40.45 -4.77 -47.29
CA ALA A 45 39.01 -4.88 -47.05
C ALA A 45 38.43 -6.23 -47.53
N LYS A 46 38.86 -6.71 -48.69
CA LYS A 46 38.49 -8.03 -49.22
C LYS A 46 38.96 -9.15 -48.30
N ASN A 47 40.21 -9.10 -47.84
CA ASN A 47 40.77 -10.12 -46.95
C ASN A 47 39.98 -10.22 -45.63
N ILE A 48 39.61 -9.09 -45.02
CA ILE A 48 38.82 -9.08 -43.78
C ILE A 48 37.43 -9.70 -43.98
N ILE A 49 36.77 -9.41 -45.11
CA ILE A 49 35.41 -9.90 -45.38
C ILE A 49 35.42 -11.38 -45.76
N VAL A 50 36.42 -11.84 -46.51
CA VAL A 50 36.56 -13.23 -46.92
C VAL A 50 36.88 -14.13 -45.72
N ASP A 51 37.69 -13.67 -44.77
CA ASP A 51 37.99 -14.41 -43.54
C ASP A 51 36.77 -14.53 -42.58
N GLN A 52 35.73 -13.70 -42.77
CA GLN A 52 34.55 -13.62 -41.88
C GLN A 52 33.21 -13.93 -42.58
N ILE A 53 33.20 -14.83 -43.57
CA ILE A 53 31.99 -15.14 -44.36
C ILE A 53 30.83 -15.77 -43.54
N ALA A 54 31.08 -16.25 -42.32
CA ALA A 54 30.02 -16.69 -41.41
C ALA A 54 29.72 -15.61 -40.33
N PRO A 55 28.47 -15.16 -40.17
CA PRO A 55 28.12 -14.24 -39.09
C PRO A 55 28.40 -14.91 -37.75
N ALA A 56 29.33 -14.36 -36.96
CA ALA A 56 29.71 -14.88 -35.65
C ALA A 56 28.57 -14.82 -34.60
N VAL A 57 27.47 -14.12 -34.91
CA VAL A 57 26.34 -13.90 -34.00
C VAL A 57 25.05 -14.34 -34.69
N VAL A 58 24.22 -15.10 -33.96
CA VAL A 58 22.91 -15.56 -34.40
C VAL A 58 22.06 -14.36 -34.86
N SER A 59 21.50 -14.46 -36.06
CA SER A 59 20.75 -13.39 -36.72
C SER A 59 19.37 -13.19 -36.08
N ASP A 60 19.31 -12.52 -34.92
CA ASP A 60 18.04 -12.09 -34.32
C ASP A 60 17.84 -10.58 -34.50
N VAL A 61 16.89 -10.22 -35.37
CA VAL A 61 16.49 -8.84 -35.68
C VAL A 61 16.01 -8.08 -34.42
N ASN A 62 15.47 -8.79 -33.42
CA ASN A 62 14.98 -8.18 -32.19
C ASN A 62 16.14 -7.83 -31.25
N HIS A 63 17.15 -8.71 -31.14
CA HIS A 63 18.31 -8.51 -30.29
C HIS A 63 19.09 -7.23 -30.65
N ALA A 64 19.36 -7.01 -31.94
CA ALA A 64 20.04 -5.78 -32.39
C ALA A 64 19.21 -4.52 -32.09
N SER A 65 17.88 -4.60 -32.20
CA SER A 65 16.99 -3.48 -31.89
C SER A 65 17.00 -3.14 -30.40
N ASP A 66 17.10 -4.15 -29.54
CA ASP A 66 17.12 -3.98 -28.09
C ASP A 66 18.46 -3.43 -27.60
N LEU A 67 19.57 -3.79 -28.25
CA LEU A 67 20.88 -3.17 -27.99
C LEU A 67 20.86 -1.67 -28.30
N ILE A 68 20.27 -1.27 -29.44
CA ILE A 68 20.15 0.15 -29.81
C ILE A 68 19.22 0.89 -28.84
N LYS A 69 18.08 0.31 -28.45
CA LYS A 69 17.18 0.90 -27.45
C LYS A 69 17.86 1.10 -26.10
N LYS A 70 18.56 0.07 -25.61
CA LYS A 70 19.32 0.13 -24.34
C LYS A 70 20.37 1.23 -24.38
N LYS A 71 21.13 1.34 -25.50
CA LYS A 71 22.12 2.41 -25.67
C LYS A 71 21.48 3.80 -25.73
N LEU A 72 20.38 3.97 -26.46
CA LEU A 72 19.66 5.25 -26.54
C LEU A 72 19.10 5.70 -25.19
N ILE A 73 18.66 4.76 -24.34
CA ILE A 73 18.20 5.04 -22.98
C ILE A 73 19.39 5.36 -22.06
N ARG A 74 20.54 4.70 -22.27
CA ARG A 74 21.76 4.96 -21.49
C ARG A 74 22.37 6.32 -21.78
N ASP A 75 22.45 6.68 -23.06
CA ASP A 75 23.19 7.86 -23.51
C ASP A 75 22.33 9.15 -23.53
N ASN A 76 21.00 9.05 -23.38
CA ASN A 76 20.09 10.22 -23.33
C ASN A 76 19.29 10.26 -22.01
N LEU A 77 19.28 11.42 -21.36
CA LEU A 77 18.54 11.67 -20.11
C LEU A 77 17.01 11.59 -20.27
N SER A 78 16.49 11.67 -21.51
CA SER A 78 15.06 11.59 -21.82
C SER A 78 14.73 10.42 -22.76
N PRO A 79 13.62 9.68 -22.53
CA PRO A 79 13.26 8.47 -23.28
C PRO A 79 12.73 8.73 -24.71
N ASP A 80 12.56 9.99 -25.11
CA ASP A 80 11.92 10.36 -26.37
C ASP A 80 12.62 9.79 -27.61
N LYS A 81 13.96 9.71 -27.61
CA LYS A 81 14.72 9.16 -28.75
C LYS A 81 14.55 7.64 -28.87
N ALA A 82 14.45 6.93 -27.75
CA ALA A 82 14.19 5.49 -27.75
C ALA A 82 12.77 5.16 -28.24
N ILE A 83 11.78 5.99 -27.87
CA ILE A 83 10.40 5.86 -28.37
C ILE A 83 10.33 6.14 -29.88
N ARG A 84 11.00 7.21 -30.35
CA ARG A 84 11.10 7.50 -31.80
C ARG A 84 11.77 6.35 -32.56
N PHE A 85 12.85 5.79 -32.03
CA PHE A 85 13.51 4.62 -32.62
C PHE A 85 12.58 3.41 -32.68
N SER A 86 11.80 3.13 -31.62
CA SER A 86 10.82 2.03 -31.63
C SER A 86 9.77 2.21 -32.74
N ASN A 87 9.28 3.44 -32.95
CA ASN A 87 8.35 3.75 -34.03
C ASN A 87 8.99 3.57 -35.42
N LEU A 88 10.25 3.97 -35.59
CA LEU A 88 11.00 3.78 -36.84
C LEU A 88 11.30 2.29 -37.11
N TYR A 89 11.64 1.53 -36.07
CA TYR A 89 11.85 0.09 -36.15
C TYR A 89 10.57 -0.66 -36.55
N SER A 90 9.42 -0.30 -35.95
CA SER A 90 8.13 -0.85 -36.37
C SER A 90 7.82 -0.53 -37.83
N ARG A 91 8.13 0.68 -38.32
CA ARG A 91 7.98 1.04 -39.74
C ARG A 91 8.95 0.24 -40.63
N LEU A 92 10.19 0.04 -40.21
CA LEU A 92 11.17 -0.76 -40.94
C LEU A 92 10.73 -2.24 -41.04
N LEU A 93 10.11 -2.80 -40.00
CA LEU A 93 9.55 -4.15 -40.04
C LEU A 93 8.43 -4.28 -41.08
N THR A 94 7.59 -3.25 -41.25
CA THR A 94 6.49 -3.26 -42.24
C THR A 94 6.93 -3.17 -43.70
N GLN A 95 8.15 -2.73 -44.00
CA GLN A 95 8.64 -2.61 -45.39
C GLN A 95 9.33 -3.90 -45.86
N PRO A 96 8.91 -4.52 -46.98
CA PRO A 96 9.46 -5.80 -47.46
C PRO A 96 10.73 -5.67 -48.33
N VAL A 97 11.23 -4.46 -48.58
CA VAL A 97 12.33 -4.20 -49.53
C VAL A 97 13.70 -4.71 -49.01
N LEU A 98 13.87 -4.83 -47.69
CA LEU A 98 15.11 -5.26 -47.04
C LEU A 98 15.00 -6.70 -46.52
N SER A 99 15.78 -7.62 -47.10
CA SER A 99 15.81 -9.03 -46.69
C SER A 99 16.63 -9.27 -45.41
N GLN A 100 17.70 -8.51 -45.17
CA GLN A 100 18.61 -8.68 -44.03
C GLN A 100 18.60 -7.46 -43.09
N LYS A 101 17.46 -7.20 -42.44
CA LYS A 101 17.24 -6.02 -41.57
C LYS A 101 18.18 -6.00 -40.34
N TRP A 102 18.50 -7.17 -39.79
CA TRP A 102 19.39 -7.31 -38.65
C TRP A 102 20.82 -6.81 -38.94
N ALA A 103 21.38 -7.18 -40.08
CA ALA A 103 22.78 -6.86 -40.43
C ALA A 103 23.00 -5.34 -40.53
N ILE A 104 22.04 -4.61 -41.10
CA ILE A 104 22.07 -3.14 -41.19
C ILE A 104 21.94 -2.49 -39.82
N LEU A 105 21.02 -2.96 -38.97
CA LEU A 105 20.87 -2.40 -37.62
C LEU A 105 22.12 -2.63 -36.77
N TYR A 106 22.72 -3.81 -36.90
CA TYR A 106 23.95 -4.15 -36.19
C TYR A 106 25.16 -3.33 -36.67
N LEU A 107 25.28 -3.11 -37.98
CA LEU A 107 26.31 -2.22 -38.55
C LEU A 107 26.17 -0.78 -38.03
N LEU A 108 24.96 -0.23 -38.04
CA LEU A 108 24.69 1.11 -37.51
C LEU A 108 24.98 1.21 -36.01
N TYR A 109 24.71 0.15 -35.24
CA TYR A 109 25.04 0.09 -33.82
C TYR A 109 26.56 0.14 -33.59
N GLN A 110 27.35 -0.61 -34.36
CA GLN A 110 28.81 -0.60 -34.23
C GLN A 110 29.42 0.73 -34.68
N LEU A 111 28.95 1.32 -35.78
CA LEU A 111 29.42 2.64 -36.23
C LEU A 111 29.12 3.75 -35.20
N ALA A 112 28.04 3.60 -34.43
CA ALA A 112 27.70 4.53 -33.36
C ALA A 112 28.59 4.39 -32.10
N ASP A 113 29.39 3.33 -31.97
CA ASP A 113 30.41 3.19 -30.90
C ASP A 113 31.76 3.83 -31.28
N SER A 114 32.02 4.06 -32.56
CA SER A 114 33.29 4.61 -33.04
C SER A 114 33.24 6.13 -33.29
N ALA A 115 33.41 6.94 -32.23
CA ALA A 115 34.22 8.18 -32.16
C ALA A 115 33.61 9.33 -31.30
N PRO A 116 34.42 10.23 -30.66
CA PRO A 116 35.88 10.23 -30.53
C PRO A 116 36.42 10.26 -29.08
N LEU A 117 37.73 9.97 -29.00
CA LEU A 117 38.65 10.01 -27.87
C LEU A 117 38.55 11.27 -26.99
N GLY A 118 38.48 11.08 -25.66
CA GLY A 118 38.62 12.11 -24.64
C GLY A 118 38.49 11.58 -23.21
N LEU A 119 39.64 11.32 -22.57
CA LEU A 119 39.95 11.26 -21.12
C LEU A 119 38.79 11.11 -20.10
N ASP A 120 38.62 9.94 -19.48
CA ASP A 120 39.02 9.64 -18.08
C ASP A 120 38.36 8.36 -17.52
N ALA A 121 39.08 7.74 -16.58
CA ALA A 121 38.90 6.39 -16.08
C ALA A 121 37.66 6.16 -15.19
N GLY A 122 37.10 4.94 -15.26
CA GLY A 122 36.11 4.44 -14.31
C GLY A 122 35.53 3.08 -14.71
N THR A 123 36.05 2.03 -14.09
CA THR A 123 35.63 0.61 -14.16
C THR A 123 34.12 0.35 -14.21
N SER A 124 33.69 -0.53 -15.13
CA SER A 124 32.67 -1.57 -14.88
C SER A 124 32.75 -2.69 -15.92
N GLN A 125 33.01 -3.90 -15.43
CA GLN A 125 33.10 -5.15 -16.17
C GLN A 125 31.74 -5.56 -16.76
N ALA A 126 31.74 -6.09 -17.99
CA ALA A 126 30.67 -6.94 -18.49
C ALA A 126 31.28 -8.26 -19.05
N PRO A 127 30.61 -9.42 -18.90
CA PRO A 127 31.22 -10.73 -19.10
C PRO A 127 31.20 -11.18 -20.57
N LEU A 128 32.22 -11.95 -20.94
CA LEU A 128 32.40 -12.65 -22.22
C LEU A 128 31.25 -13.63 -22.53
N PRO A 129 30.80 -13.76 -23.79
CA PRO A 129 29.96 -14.88 -24.20
C PRO A 129 30.80 -16.10 -24.60
N PHE A 130 30.46 -17.24 -23.99
CA PHE A 130 30.94 -18.57 -24.35
C PHE A 130 30.39 -19.01 -25.70
N GLN A 131 31.27 -19.65 -26.46
CA GLN A 131 31.11 -20.14 -27.81
C GLN A 131 31.04 -21.67 -27.71
N ASP A 132 29.92 -22.28 -28.09
CA ASP A 132 29.84 -23.72 -28.34
C ASP A 132 28.76 -24.02 -29.37
N ASN A 133 29.20 -24.40 -30.57
CA ASN A 133 28.43 -25.18 -31.52
C ASN A 133 29.42 -26.04 -32.32
N LEU A 134 29.50 -27.32 -31.97
CA LEU A 134 30.11 -28.36 -32.80
C LEU A 134 29.05 -29.44 -33.04
N GLN A 135 28.51 -29.39 -34.25
CA GLN A 135 27.66 -30.43 -34.82
C GLN A 135 28.55 -31.60 -35.28
N ASN A 136 28.25 -32.79 -34.78
CA ASN A 136 28.62 -34.07 -35.38
C ASN A 136 28.07 -34.20 -36.81
N ASN A 137 28.87 -34.72 -37.76
CA ASN A 137 28.63 -36.01 -38.44
C ASN A 137 29.38 -36.14 -39.77
N LEU A 138 30.06 -37.28 -39.94
CA LEU A 138 30.21 -38.09 -41.17
C LEU A 138 30.68 -39.48 -40.66
N GLY A 139 30.18 -40.66 -40.99
CA GLY A 139 29.15 -41.26 -41.86
C GLY A 139 29.32 -42.79 -41.64
N MET A 140 28.36 -43.70 -41.76
CA MET A 140 27.76 -44.20 -43.01
C MET A 140 26.88 -45.43 -42.66
N ALA A 141 25.78 -45.65 -43.38
CA ALA A 141 24.81 -46.76 -43.25
C ALA A 141 25.10 -47.90 -44.29
N PRO A 142 24.21 -48.88 -44.67
CA PRO A 142 22.95 -49.43 -44.12
C PRO A 142 22.91 -51.02 -44.21
N PRO A 143 21.84 -51.73 -44.69
CA PRO A 143 20.80 -52.43 -43.91
C PRO A 143 20.68 -53.96 -44.20
N ALA A 144 19.86 -54.71 -43.44
CA ALA A 144 18.93 -55.75 -43.95
C ALA A 144 18.28 -56.56 -42.83
N ALA A 145 16.98 -56.82 -42.98
CA ALA A 145 16.17 -57.74 -42.19
C ALA A 145 16.19 -59.15 -42.80
N GLN A 146 16.18 -60.19 -41.95
CA GLN A 146 15.66 -61.53 -42.26
C GLN A 146 15.25 -62.25 -40.97
N SER A 147 14.02 -62.79 -40.98
CA SER A 147 13.52 -64.04 -40.38
C SER A 147 14.22 -64.57 -39.10
N SER A 148 13.52 -64.89 -38.02
CA SER A 148 12.49 -65.94 -37.98
C SER A 148 11.98 -66.07 -36.53
N SER A 149 10.72 -66.54 -36.39
CA SER A 149 10.13 -67.35 -35.31
C SER A 149 10.86 -67.42 -33.95
N LEU A 150 10.15 -67.35 -32.82
CA LEU A 150 9.29 -68.45 -32.37
C LEU A 150 8.15 -67.94 -31.49
N ASN A 151 6.98 -68.50 -31.76
CA ASN A 151 5.75 -68.22 -31.04
C ASN A 151 5.75 -68.89 -29.66
N ALA A 152 5.25 -68.15 -28.68
CA ALA A 152 4.43 -68.58 -27.54
C ALA A 152 5.01 -69.51 -26.46
N GLY A 153 4.82 -69.09 -25.20
CA GLY A 153 4.72 -70.04 -24.08
C GLY A 153 5.09 -69.53 -22.68
N ILE A 154 4.27 -68.63 -22.11
CA ILE A 154 3.70 -68.75 -20.74
C ILE A 154 4.70 -68.90 -19.57
N GLU A 155 4.92 -67.84 -18.77
CA GLU A 155 4.49 -67.68 -17.35
C GLU A 155 5.32 -66.65 -16.54
N ARG A 156 4.58 -65.86 -15.73
CA ARG A 156 4.92 -65.27 -14.42
C ARG A 156 5.83 -64.03 -14.37
N VAL A 157 5.12 -62.91 -14.44
CA VAL A 157 5.46 -61.59 -13.90
C VAL A 157 5.80 -61.68 -12.40
N ALA A 158 7.07 -61.47 -12.06
CA ALA A 158 7.53 -60.91 -10.79
C ALA A 158 8.97 -60.40 -10.99
N GLY A 159 9.20 -59.09 -10.91
CA GLY A 159 10.58 -58.55 -10.93
C GLY A 159 10.79 -57.14 -11.49
N GLY A 160 9.76 -56.45 -11.96
CA GLY A 160 9.89 -55.08 -12.51
C GLY A 160 10.04 -53.95 -11.47
N ALA A 161 10.10 -54.25 -10.17
CA ALA A 161 10.07 -53.25 -9.10
C ALA A 161 11.45 -52.85 -8.53
N PHE A 162 12.56 -53.33 -9.12
CA PHE A 162 13.90 -53.11 -8.55
C PHE A 162 14.70 -51.97 -9.22
N SER A 163 14.32 -51.53 -10.42
CA SER A 163 15.14 -50.60 -11.22
C SER A 163 14.72 -49.12 -11.15
N ASP A 164 13.47 -48.81 -10.80
CA ASP A 164 12.96 -47.42 -10.82
C ASP A 164 13.15 -46.67 -9.49
N ALA A 165 13.66 -47.33 -8.45
CA ALA A 165 13.91 -46.70 -7.15
C ALA A 165 15.29 -45.99 -7.04
N PHE A 166 16.14 -46.06 -8.07
CA PHE A 166 17.55 -45.65 -7.96
C PHE A 166 18.00 -44.58 -8.98
N SER A 167 17.09 -43.90 -9.67
CA SER A 167 17.45 -42.91 -10.70
C SER A 167 17.30 -41.43 -10.30
N SER A 168 16.72 -41.10 -9.14
CA SER A 168 16.62 -39.70 -8.71
C SER A 168 17.27 -39.46 -7.34
N MET A 169 18.44 -38.83 -7.38
CA MET A 169 19.22 -38.21 -6.28
C MET A 169 20.10 -39.13 -5.41
N GLY A 170 21.41 -39.10 -5.71
CA GLY A 170 22.49 -39.11 -4.72
C GLY A 170 22.86 -40.42 -4.03
N LEU A 171 23.85 -41.12 -4.61
CA LEU A 171 24.90 -41.90 -3.93
C LEU A 171 25.91 -42.34 -4.99
N HIS A 172 27.21 -42.15 -4.73
CA HIS A 172 28.25 -42.65 -5.65
C HIS A 172 28.11 -44.16 -5.82
N ARG A 173 27.99 -44.59 -7.08
CA ARG A 173 28.12 -46.00 -7.51
C ARG A 173 29.44 -46.54 -6.96
N LEU A 174 29.39 -47.61 -6.17
CA LEU A 174 30.60 -48.37 -5.81
C LEU A 174 31.25 -48.89 -7.12
N PRO A 175 32.60 -48.93 -7.20
CA PRO A 175 33.25 -49.48 -8.38
C PRO A 175 32.90 -50.96 -8.52
N GLU A 176 32.40 -51.33 -9.70
CA GLU A 176 32.36 -52.73 -10.12
C GLU A 176 33.78 -53.26 -10.15
N ARG A 177 34.02 -54.36 -9.44
CA ARG A 177 35.26 -55.11 -9.56
C ARG A 177 35.24 -55.83 -10.90
N GLU A 178 35.82 -55.21 -11.92
CA GLU A 178 36.20 -55.89 -13.16
C GLU A 178 37.07 -57.10 -12.83
N GLY A 179 36.50 -58.29 -13.02
CA GLY A 179 37.25 -59.51 -13.15
C GLY A 179 37.99 -59.49 -14.47
N SER A 180 39.19 -58.92 -14.50
CA SER A 180 40.11 -59.08 -15.61
C SER A 180 40.64 -60.52 -15.63
N GLN A 181 40.01 -61.34 -16.47
CA GLN A 181 40.63 -62.55 -17.01
C GLN A 181 41.92 -62.13 -17.74
N LYS A 182 43.07 -62.42 -17.15
CA LYS A 182 44.34 -62.39 -17.87
C LYS A 182 44.38 -63.59 -18.82
N SER A 183 44.17 -63.33 -20.11
CA SER A 183 44.78 -64.12 -21.18
C SER A 183 46.15 -63.51 -21.46
N ARG A 184 47.22 -64.19 -21.04
CA ARG A 184 48.53 -64.01 -21.66
C ARG A 184 49.25 -65.35 -21.64
N GLU A 185 49.48 -65.83 -22.85
CA GLU A 185 50.15 -67.07 -23.24
C GLU A 185 51.53 -67.17 -22.59
N GLU A 186 51.86 -68.34 -22.05
CA GLU A 186 53.23 -68.83 -21.94
C GLU A 186 53.24 -70.36 -22.12
N MET A 187 54.31 -70.82 -22.76
CA MET A 187 54.42 -72.02 -23.58
C MET A 187 54.22 -73.36 -22.86
N ASP A 188 53.59 -74.24 -23.63
CA ASP A 188 53.61 -75.68 -23.51
C ASP A 188 55.02 -76.24 -23.75
N VAL A 189 55.58 -76.95 -22.76
CA VAL A 189 56.56 -78.02 -23.00
C VAL A 189 56.19 -79.18 -22.09
N SER A 190 55.34 -80.06 -22.62
CA SER A 190 55.32 -81.52 -22.45
C SER A 190 56.46 -82.11 -21.60
N PHE A 191 56.13 -82.91 -20.58
CA PHE A 191 56.42 -84.34 -20.59
C PHE A 191 55.53 -85.10 -19.59
N GLY A 192 55.12 -86.29 -20.02
CA GLY A 192 53.99 -87.05 -19.51
C GLY A 192 54.17 -87.82 -18.18
N PRO A 193 53.15 -88.62 -17.83
CA PRO A 193 52.81 -89.00 -16.47
C PRO A 193 53.46 -90.32 -16.06
N LEU A 194 53.39 -90.68 -14.77
CA LEU A 194 53.13 -92.06 -14.32
C LEU A 194 52.83 -92.12 -12.80
N ASN A 195 51.60 -92.59 -12.54
CA ASN A 195 51.12 -93.44 -11.45
C ASN A 195 51.35 -93.12 -9.96
N ALA A 196 50.22 -93.20 -9.26
CA ALA A 196 50.02 -93.17 -7.83
C ALA A 196 50.73 -94.31 -7.09
N ASN A 197 51.16 -94.04 -5.84
CA ASN A 197 50.84 -94.93 -4.73
C ASN A 197 50.97 -94.28 -3.34
N LYS A 198 50.02 -94.67 -2.49
CA LYS A 198 49.78 -94.39 -1.06
C LYS A 198 51.03 -94.31 -0.17
N ARG A 199 51.02 -93.39 0.81
CA ARG A 199 51.11 -93.72 2.26
C ARG A 199 50.82 -92.53 3.19
N GLU A 200 50.42 -92.89 4.41
CA GLU A 200 49.67 -92.16 5.43
C GLU A 200 50.49 -91.15 6.29
N LYS A 201 49.79 -90.12 6.80
CA LYS A 201 49.84 -89.31 8.07
C LYS A 201 51.01 -89.52 9.10
N PRO A 202 51.29 -88.63 10.11
CA PRO A 202 50.43 -87.57 10.72
C PRO A 202 51.10 -86.26 11.27
N SER A 203 50.20 -85.34 11.69
CA SER A 203 50.15 -84.52 12.93
C SER A 203 51.04 -83.29 13.22
N ASN A 204 50.32 -82.16 13.36
CA ASN A 204 50.28 -81.19 14.47
C ASN A 204 51.30 -80.04 14.56
N ALA A 205 50.85 -78.87 14.10
CA ALA A 205 51.21 -77.57 14.68
C ALA A 205 49.94 -76.69 14.82
N ILE A 206 49.60 -76.29 16.04
CA ILE A 206 48.46 -75.44 16.37
C ILE A 206 48.81 -73.99 16.00
N THR A 207 48.09 -73.40 15.05
CA THR A 207 48.28 -72.00 14.63
C THR A 207 47.39 -71.05 15.45
N LYS A 208 47.89 -69.82 15.64
CA LYS A 208 47.29 -68.67 16.38
C LYS A 208 45.81 -68.37 16.00
N THR A 209 45.38 -68.84 14.84
CA THR A 209 43.99 -68.84 14.33
C THR A 209 43.04 -69.76 15.11
N GLY A 210 43.52 -70.82 15.75
CA GLY A 210 42.71 -71.72 16.59
C GLY A 210 42.24 -71.07 17.91
N LEU A 211 43.04 -70.15 18.47
CA LEU A 211 42.68 -69.42 19.69
C LEU A 211 41.61 -68.35 19.45
N LEU A 212 41.60 -67.74 18.26
CA LEU A 212 40.55 -66.78 17.88
C LEU A 212 39.23 -67.49 17.52
N ALA A 213 39.29 -68.69 16.96
CA ALA A 213 38.11 -69.52 16.68
C ALA A 213 37.43 -70.03 17.96
N GLN A 214 38.19 -70.34 19.02
CA GLN A 214 37.61 -70.70 20.33
C GLN A 214 36.83 -69.55 20.99
N ASN A 215 37.15 -68.29 20.70
CA ASN A 215 36.43 -67.14 21.25
C ASN A 215 35.07 -66.85 20.58
N ASN A 216 34.82 -67.33 19.35
CA ASN A 216 33.56 -67.10 18.64
C ASN A 216 32.44 -68.10 18.98
N PHE A 217 32.77 -69.25 19.60
CA PHE A 217 31.79 -70.29 19.98
C PHE A 217 31.15 -70.08 21.37
N LEU A 218 31.58 -69.07 22.13
CA LEU A 218 31.07 -68.78 23.49
C LEU A 218 30.00 -67.66 23.53
N LEU A 219 29.56 -67.17 22.36
CA LEU A 219 28.56 -66.12 22.22
C LEU A 219 27.14 -66.70 22.31
N ASN A 220 26.53 -66.59 23.48
CA ASN A 220 25.08 -66.73 23.66
C ASN A 220 24.45 -65.34 23.66
N PRO A 221 23.66 -64.91 22.66
CA PRO A 221 23.34 -65.52 21.35
C PRO A 221 24.40 -65.32 20.25
N SER A 222 24.36 -66.16 19.20
CA SER A 222 25.29 -66.12 18.05
C SER A 222 25.02 -64.94 17.11
N GLU A 223 26.06 -64.46 16.41
CA GLU A 223 25.94 -63.34 15.45
C GLU A 223 24.88 -63.62 14.37
N MET A 224 24.73 -64.87 13.93
CA MET A 224 23.72 -65.27 12.93
C MET A 224 22.29 -65.18 13.49
N SER A 225 22.09 -65.50 14.77
CA SER A 225 20.80 -65.33 15.44
C SER A 225 20.45 -63.85 15.64
N LEU A 226 21.46 -63.01 15.93
CA LEU A 226 21.28 -61.56 16.02
C LEU A 226 20.98 -60.93 14.66
N LEU A 227 21.64 -61.38 13.58
CA LEU A 227 21.37 -60.92 12.21
C LEU A 227 19.96 -61.28 11.73
N ARG A 228 19.44 -62.46 12.10
CA ARG A 228 18.06 -62.85 11.78
C ARG A 228 17.02 -61.97 12.48
N ASP A 229 17.32 -61.55 13.70
CA ASP A 229 16.42 -60.76 14.54
C ASP A 229 16.50 -59.25 14.23
N LEU A 230 17.56 -58.80 13.55
CA LEU A 230 17.86 -57.39 13.28
C LEU A 230 16.80 -56.68 12.41
N PRO A 231 16.29 -57.25 11.28
CA PRO A 231 15.23 -56.61 10.50
C PRO A 231 13.96 -56.32 11.30
N PHE A 232 13.54 -57.25 12.17
CA PHE A 232 12.38 -57.06 13.05
C PHE A 232 12.62 -55.91 14.03
N THR A 233 13.81 -55.83 14.63
CA THR A 233 14.15 -54.72 15.52
C THR A 233 14.20 -53.38 14.79
N LEU A 234 14.74 -53.31 13.58
CA LEU A 234 14.78 -52.07 12.78
C LEU A 234 13.37 -51.62 12.37
N GLN A 235 12.43 -52.53 12.19
CA GLN A 235 11.01 -52.22 11.98
C GLN A 235 10.27 -51.77 13.26
N GLY A 236 10.94 -51.74 14.41
CA GLY A 236 10.35 -51.38 15.71
C GLY A 236 9.53 -52.51 16.35
N LEU A 237 9.66 -53.75 15.87
CA LEU A 237 9.01 -54.94 16.42
C LEU A 237 9.95 -55.68 17.38
N SER A 238 9.42 -56.16 18.50
CA SER A 238 10.23 -56.95 19.45
C SER A 238 10.66 -58.27 18.84
N SER A 239 11.95 -58.59 18.94
CA SER A 239 12.51 -59.87 18.49
C SER A 239 12.84 -60.78 19.68
N THR A 240 13.14 -62.04 19.38
CA THR A 240 13.44 -63.08 20.38
C THR A 240 14.63 -62.74 21.27
N ASN A 241 15.69 -62.16 20.70
CA ASN A 241 16.92 -61.81 21.43
C ASN A 241 17.01 -60.33 21.83
N LEU A 242 16.14 -59.46 21.29
CA LEU A 242 16.15 -58.01 21.54
C LEU A 242 14.71 -57.50 21.78
N PRO A 243 14.11 -57.79 22.95
CA PRO A 243 12.79 -57.27 23.28
C PRO A 243 12.84 -55.77 23.62
N PHE A 244 11.80 -55.03 23.25
CA PHE A 244 11.63 -53.64 23.68
C PHE A 244 10.93 -53.58 25.05
N ALA A 245 11.59 -53.01 26.06
CA ALA A 245 11.00 -52.84 27.39
C ALA A 245 10.08 -51.60 27.49
N SER A 246 10.31 -50.57 26.67
CA SER A 246 9.50 -49.35 26.61
C SER A 246 9.57 -48.71 25.21
N LEU A 247 8.81 -47.64 24.97
CA LEU A 247 8.90 -46.80 23.76
C LEU A 247 10.31 -46.21 23.54
N THR A 248 11.11 -46.10 24.61
CA THR A 248 12.43 -45.45 24.62
C THR A 248 13.59 -46.37 25.01
N SER A 249 13.35 -47.65 25.28
CA SER A 249 14.40 -48.56 25.77
C SER A 249 14.32 -49.97 25.18
N LEU A 250 15.47 -50.44 24.67
CA LEU A 250 15.70 -51.80 24.20
C LEU A 250 16.52 -52.57 25.26
N THR A 251 16.10 -53.77 25.64
CA THR A 251 16.87 -54.61 26.57
C THR A 251 17.86 -55.48 25.81
N LEU A 252 19.14 -55.37 26.17
CA LEU A 252 20.21 -56.18 25.60
C LEU A 252 20.51 -57.41 26.48
N PRO A 253 20.85 -58.58 25.89
CA PRO A 253 21.27 -59.74 26.66
C PRO A 253 22.55 -59.47 27.48
N PRO A 254 22.60 -59.80 28.79
CA PRO A 254 23.74 -59.51 29.66
C PRO A 254 24.97 -60.41 29.40
N THR A 255 24.85 -61.42 28.52
CA THR A 255 25.88 -62.44 28.24
C THR A 255 26.80 -62.09 27.05
N LEU A 256 26.65 -60.91 26.45
CA LEU A 256 27.39 -60.51 25.25
C LEU A 256 28.74 -59.81 25.57
N PRO A 257 29.78 -59.97 24.73
CA PRO A 257 31.03 -59.21 24.82
C PRO A 257 30.83 -57.71 24.55
N LEU A 258 31.59 -56.86 25.25
CA LEU A 258 31.55 -55.39 25.13
C LEU A 258 31.62 -54.87 23.68
N PRO A 259 32.43 -55.44 22.74
CA PRO A 259 32.45 -54.97 21.36
C PRO A 259 31.14 -55.19 20.59
N ILE A 260 30.42 -56.29 20.87
CA ILE A 260 29.14 -56.59 20.21
C ILE A 260 28.02 -55.76 20.83
N ILE A 261 28.09 -55.53 22.15
CA ILE A 261 27.20 -54.58 22.83
C ILE A 261 27.34 -53.18 22.22
N SER A 262 28.56 -52.71 21.95
CA SER A 262 28.79 -51.42 21.29
C SER A 262 28.14 -51.35 19.89
N LEU A 263 28.23 -52.42 19.10
CA LEU A 263 27.61 -52.50 17.77
C LEU A 263 26.09 -52.61 17.84
N LEU A 264 25.55 -53.29 18.85
CA LEU A 264 24.10 -53.37 19.07
C LEU A 264 23.54 -52.04 19.58
N HIS A 265 24.29 -51.26 20.37
CA HIS A 265 23.88 -49.91 20.77
C HIS A 265 23.74 -48.98 19.57
N THR A 266 24.66 -49.03 18.60
CA THR A 266 24.57 -48.21 17.38
C THR A 266 23.43 -48.65 16.47
N LEU A 267 23.08 -49.94 16.46
CA LEU A 267 21.93 -50.49 15.73
C LEU A 267 20.60 -50.31 16.46
N ALA A 268 20.61 -50.15 17.78
CA ALA A 268 19.41 -49.90 18.58
C ALA A 268 18.88 -48.48 18.37
N GLU A 269 19.76 -47.50 18.16
CA GLU A 269 19.38 -46.11 17.91
C GLU A 269 18.33 -45.92 16.78
N PRO A 270 18.53 -46.40 15.54
CA PRO A 270 17.53 -46.24 14.48
C PRO A 270 16.19 -46.88 14.83
N SER A 271 16.19 -48.01 15.54
CA SER A 271 14.95 -48.70 15.93
C SER A 271 14.11 -47.91 16.93
N LEU A 272 14.77 -47.23 17.89
CA LEU A 272 14.10 -46.40 18.88
C LEU A 272 13.56 -45.11 18.25
N LEU A 273 14.36 -44.48 17.39
CA LEU A 273 13.96 -43.28 16.65
C LEU A 273 12.78 -43.56 15.73
N TYR A 274 12.83 -44.67 14.98
CA TYR A 274 11.73 -45.09 14.10
C TYR A 274 10.42 -45.28 14.88
N ARG A 275 10.46 -45.93 16.04
CA ARG A 275 9.26 -46.15 16.87
C ARG A 275 8.66 -44.85 17.41
N GLY A 276 9.51 -43.91 17.85
CA GLY A 276 9.07 -42.59 18.29
C GLY A 276 8.46 -41.76 17.15
N LEU A 277 9.09 -41.77 15.98
CA LEU A 277 8.62 -41.05 14.79
C LEU A 277 7.35 -41.67 14.20
N SER A 278 7.24 -43.00 14.21
CA SER A 278 6.04 -43.72 13.74
C SER A 278 4.82 -43.38 14.58
N ALA A 279 4.97 -43.33 15.91
CA ALA A 279 3.90 -42.89 16.81
C ALA A 279 3.48 -41.44 16.55
N PHE A 280 4.43 -40.55 16.26
CA PHE A 280 4.12 -39.16 15.90
C PHE A 280 3.43 -39.05 14.54
N ALA A 281 3.87 -39.79 13.52
CA ALA A 281 3.29 -39.76 12.18
C ALA A 281 1.84 -40.28 12.15
N GLN A 282 1.47 -41.19 13.07
CA GLN A 282 0.10 -41.72 13.20
C GLN A 282 -0.83 -40.83 14.04
N SER A 283 -0.31 -39.81 14.73
CA SER A 283 -1.14 -38.87 15.51
C SER A 283 -1.94 -37.93 14.60
N LEU A 284 -3.22 -37.68 14.92
CA LEU A 284 -4.09 -36.74 14.19
C LEU A 284 -4.05 -35.29 14.74
N GLU A 285 -3.27 -35.03 15.78
CA GLU A 285 -3.31 -33.75 16.48
C GLU A 285 -2.56 -32.64 15.73
N GLY A 286 -3.24 -31.55 15.35
CA GLY A 286 -2.58 -30.37 14.79
C GLY A 286 -3.35 -29.76 13.61
N GLY A 287 -2.92 -28.56 13.18
CA GLY A 287 -3.51 -27.91 12.01
C GLY A 287 -3.03 -28.49 10.68
N LEU A 288 -3.45 -27.88 9.57
CA LEU A 288 -3.24 -28.33 8.20
C LEU A 288 -1.74 -28.49 7.86
N VAL A 289 -0.91 -27.53 8.29
CA VAL A 289 0.56 -27.59 8.11
C VAL A 289 1.20 -28.65 9.01
N GLY A 290 0.64 -28.86 10.20
CA GLY A 290 1.07 -29.95 11.08
C GLY A 290 0.74 -31.34 10.53
N GLN A 291 -0.38 -31.47 9.82
CA GLN A 291 -0.78 -32.72 9.16
C GLN A 291 0.09 -32.99 7.92
N SER A 292 0.40 -31.96 7.11
CA SER A 292 1.32 -32.10 5.97
C SER A 292 2.72 -32.52 6.42
N LEU A 293 3.23 -31.99 7.55
CA LEU A 293 4.48 -32.45 8.16
C LEU A 293 4.45 -33.92 8.54
N ARG A 294 3.37 -34.40 9.16
CA ARG A 294 3.24 -35.82 9.51
C ARG A 294 3.16 -36.72 8.28
N ALA A 295 2.45 -36.29 7.25
CA ALA A 295 2.38 -37.01 5.99
C ALA A 295 3.75 -37.12 5.32
N ALA A 296 4.51 -36.02 5.26
CA ALA A 296 5.86 -35.99 4.71
C ALA A 296 6.84 -36.85 5.53
N LEU A 297 6.78 -36.79 6.86
CA LEU A 297 7.55 -37.69 7.73
C LEU A 297 7.15 -39.16 7.51
N GLY A 298 5.86 -39.43 7.31
CA GLY A 298 5.36 -40.77 6.98
C GLY A 298 5.90 -41.30 5.65
N GLU A 299 6.13 -40.44 4.66
CA GLU A 299 6.74 -40.81 3.37
C GLU A 299 8.22 -41.18 3.54
N GLU A 300 8.98 -40.37 4.29
CA GLU A 300 10.39 -40.67 4.62
C GLU A 300 10.53 -41.94 5.49
N LEU A 301 9.60 -42.18 6.43
CA LEU A 301 9.57 -43.44 7.20
C LEU A 301 9.26 -44.66 6.32
N ARG A 302 8.44 -44.52 5.27
CA ARG A 302 8.23 -45.60 4.29
C ARG A 302 9.48 -45.86 3.46
N ALA A 303 10.22 -44.82 3.09
CA ALA A 303 11.51 -44.99 2.41
C ALA A 303 12.52 -45.75 3.30
N TYR A 304 12.54 -45.46 4.61
CA TYR A 304 13.33 -46.23 5.59
C TYR A 304 12.91 -47.71 5.65
N LEU A 305 11.61 -48.01 5.70
CA LEU A 305 11.13 -49.40 5.66
C LEU A 305 11.52 -50.11 4.35
N GLY A 306 11.53 -49.41 3.23
CA GLY A 306 12.05 -49.92 1.95
C GLY A 306 13.52 -50.35 2.04
N LEU A 307 14.36 -49.53 2.70
CA LEU A 307 15.76 -49.88 2.97
C LEU A 307 15.87 -51.12 3.88
N VAL A 308 15.05 -51.21 4.92
CA VAL A 308 15.05 -52.37 5.84
C VAL A 308 14.63 -53.65 5.10
N ALA A 309 13.66 -53.58 4.19
CA ALA A 309 13.25 -54.71 3.37
C ALA A 309 14.38 -55.19 2.42
N ALA A 310 15.13 -54.26 1.82
CA ALA A 310 16.30 -54.60 1.02
C ALA A 310 17.40 -55.28 1.85
N LEU A 311 17.66 -54.75 3.06
CA LEU A 311 18.61 -55.32 4.01
C LEU A 311 18.20 -56.71 4.51
N GLU A 312 16.91 -56.91 4.76
CA GLU A 312 16.34 -58.23 5.07
C GLU A 312 16.56 -59.23 3.92
N GLY A 313 16.36 -58.80 2.67
CA GLY A 313 16.62 -59.61 1.48
C GLY A 313 18.09 -60.03 1.32
N GLU A 314 19.04 -59.16 1.68
CA GLU A 314 20.47 -59.49 1.71
C GLU A 314 20.83 -60.42 2.88
N ILE A 315 20.26 -60.20 4.06
CA ILE A 315 20.47 -61.08 5.23
C ILE A 315 19.93 -62.48 4.96
N ARG A 316 18.73 -62.61 4.40
CA ARG A 316 18.13 -63.91 4.04
C ARG A 316 18.98 -64.65 3.00
N ARG A 317 19.52 -63.94 2.00
CA ARG A 317 20.45 -64.53 1.01
C ARG A 317 21.77 -64.97 1.64
N ALA A 318 22.34 -64.16 2.54
CA ALA A 318 23.57 -64.49 3.24
C ALA A 318 23.42 -65.69 4.20
N LEU A 319 22.28 -65.79 4.89
CA LEU A 319 21.96 -66.92 5.76
C LEU A 319 21.73 -68.21 4.95
N ALA A 320 21.05 -68.14 3.79
CA ALA A 320 20.85 -69.30 2.92
C ALA A 320 22.17 -69.84 2.32
N MET A 321 23.17 -68.98 2.11
CA MET A 321 24.50 -69.39 1.64
C MET A 321 25.40 -69.96 2.75
N ALA A 322 25.05 -69.76 4.02
CA ALA A 322 25.82 -70.23 5.17
C ALA A 322 25.47 -71.67 5.59
N ASP A 323 24.36 -72.23 5.10
CA ASP A 323 23.80 -73.52 5.55
C ASP A 323 24.40 -74.77 4.85
N LEU A 324 25.57 -74.64 4.19
CA LEU A 324 26.29 -75.73 3.51
C LEU A 324 27.66 -75.99 4.17
N ASN A 325 27.66 -76.73 5.28
CA ASN A 325 28.66 -77.69 5.80
C ASN A 325 30.20 -77.54 5.59
N GLU A 326 30.76 -76.37 5.28
CA GLU A 326 32.22 -76.14 5.33
C GLU A 326 32.61 -74.98 6.26
N PRO A 327 33.36 -75.23 7.36
CA PRO A 327 33.70 -74.19 8.33
C PRO A 327 34.83 -73.25 7.88
N ARG A 328 35.15 -73.18 6.57
CA ARG A 328 36.41 -72.57 6.10
C ARG A 328 36.33 -71.66 4.87
N GLY A 329 35.15 -71.31 4.34
CA GLY A 329 35.08 -70.46 3.13
C GLY A 329 34.02 -69.35 3.08
N GLY A 330 33.11 -69.26 4.05
CA GLY A 330 31.88 -68.48 3.89
C GLY A 330 31.92 -67.00 4.25
N ILE A 331 32.80 -66.58 5.18
CA ILE A 331 32.79 -65.20 5.73
C ILE A 331 33.19 -64.16 4.67
N GLY A 332 33.98 -64.55 3.67
CA GLY A 332 34.40 -63.67 2.58
C GLY A 332 33.43 -63.57 1.39
N LYS A 333 32.46 -64.50 1.27
CA LYS A 333 31.52 -64.57 0.13
C LYS A 333 30.09 -64.16 0.49
N ALA A 334 29.62 -64.50 1.70
CA ALA A 334 28.37 -63.98 2.25
C ALA A 334 28.67 -62.69 3.01
N GLY A 335 28.83 -61.58 2.28
CA GLY A 335 29.43 -60.35 2.80
C GLY A 335 28.62 -59.57 3.85
N VAL A 336 27.67 -60.16 4.58
CA VAL A 336 26.81 -59.46 5.56
C VAL A 336 27.29 -59.76 6.98
N THR A 337 27.75 -58.73 7.69
CA THR A 337 28.18 -58.78 9.09
C THR A 337 27.50 -57.67 9.87
N LEU A 338 27.44 -57.77 11.20
CA LEU A 338 26.84 -56.71 12.03
C LEU A 338 27.46 -55.34 11.77
N LYS A 339 28.78 -55.31 11.54
CA LYS A 339 29.53 -54.09 11.19
C LYS A 339 29.12 -53.50 9.84
N ARG A 340 28.81 -54.33 8.85
CA ARG A 340 28.35 -53.87 7.53
C ARG A 340 26.93 -53.34 7.59
N CYS A 341 26.05 -53.96 8.39
CA CYS A 341 24.71 -53.45 8.64
C CYS A 341 24.73 -52.03 9.22
N ILE A 342 25.68 -51.72 10.12
CA ILE A 342 25.84 -50.35 10.66
C ILE A 342 26.16 -49.34 9.55
N ILE A 343 27.04 -49.70 8.62
CA ILE A 343 27.42 -48.84 7.49
C ILE A 343 26.19 -48.60 6.60
N TRP A 344 25.42 -49.65 6.31
CA TRP A 344 24.18 -49.56 5.52
C TRP A 344 23.08 -48.73 6.20
N THR A 345 23.00 -48.76 7.53
CA THR A 345 22.02 -47.95 8.27
C THR A 345 22.51 -46.54 8.57
N ARG A 346 23.77 -46.18 8.31
CA ARG A 346 24.37 -44.90 8.75
C ARG A 346 23.64 -43.68 8.18
N GLU A 347 23.38 -43.65 6.89
CA GLU A 347 22.70 -42.50 6.27
C GLU A 347 21.24 -42.40 6.73
N ALA A 348 20.55 -43.53 6.83
CA ALA A 348 19.20 -43.60 7.38
C ALA A 348 19.14 -43.14 8.86
N THR A 349 20.14 -43.49 9.68
CA THR A 349 20.21 -43.01 11.07
C THR A 349 20.37 -41.50 11.16
N MET A 350 21.11 -40.88 10.23
CA MET A 350 21.24 -39.42 10.17
C MET A 350 19.89 -38.77 9.82
N GLY A 351 19.15 -39.32 8.85
CA GLY A 351 17.80 -38.85 8.53
C GLY A 351 16.81 -39.00 9.69
N LEU A 352 16.81 -40.15 10.39
CA LEU A 352 15.97 -40.40 11.57
C LEU A 352 16.30 -39.45 12.73
N ARG A 353 17.58 -39.15 12.97
CA ARG A 353 18.00 -38.16 13.98
C ARG A 353 17.49 -36.77 13.64
N LEU A 354 17.64 -36.35 12.39
CA LEU A 354 17.17 -35.06 11.92
C LEU A 354 15.64 -34.94 12.06
N MET A 355 14.90 -35.97 11.63
CA MET A 355 13.44 -36.02 11.82
C MET A 355 13.04 -35.95 13.30
N SER A 356 13.73 -36.66 14.20
CA SER A 356 13.45 -36.59 15.64
C SER A 356 13.63 -35.18 16.19
N LEU A 357 14.70 -34.50 15.78
CA LEU A 357 14.98 -33.13 16.17
C LEU A 357 13.92 -32.16 15.62
N MET A 358 13.47 -32.35 14.38
CA MET A 358 12.39 -31.56 13.79
C MET A 358 11.04 -31.78 14.52
N VAL A 359 10.76 -33.01 14.95
CA VAL A 359 9.54 -33.36 15.71
C VAL A 359 9.58 -32.80 17.14
N GLU A 360 10.73 -32.78 17.80
CA GLU A 360 10.86 -32.16 19.12
C GLU A 360 10.62 -30.65 19.07
N ASN A 361 11.18 -29.99 18.05
CA ASN A 361 11.02 -28.55 17.86
C ASN A 361 9.63 -28.13 17.34
N SER A 362 8.85 -29.06 16.78
CA SER A 362 7.51 -28.78 16.23
C SER A 362 6.39 -28.74 17.27
N ARG A 363 6.57 -29.35 18.46
CA ARG A 363 5.49 -29.55 19.46
C ARG A 363 4.77 -28.28 19.91
N ASN A 364 5.44 -27.13 19.86
CA ASN A 364 4.91 -25.84 20.34
C ASN A 364 4.67 -24.82 19.21
N LYS A 365 4.80 -25.21 17.94
CA LYS A 365 4.73 -24.29 16.79
C LYS A 365 3.52 -24.61 15.91
N ARG A 366 2.94 -23.59 15.28
CA ARG A 366 1.78 -23.73 14.39
C ARG A 366 1.99 -23.00 13.06
N GLY A 367 1.33 -23.47 12.00
CA GLY A 367 1.28 -22.80 10.69
C GLY A 367 2.65 -22.30 10.19
N GLY A 368 2.75 -20.99 9.96
CA GLY A 368 3.98 -20.37 9.47
C GLY A 368 5.20 -20.51 10.37
N GLN A 369 5.04 -20.71 11.68
CA GLN A 369 6.16 -20.96 12.59
C GLN A 369 6.82 -22.33 12.35
N LEU A 370 6.02 -23.34 11.95
CA LEU A 370 6.53 -24.65 11.55
C LEU A 370 7.34 -24.54 10.26
N ILE A 371 6.83 -23.76 9.30
CA ILE A 371 7.51 -23.50 8.03
C ILE A 371 8.83 -22.76 8.27
N SER A 372 8.83 -21.71 9.10
CA SER A 372 10.05 -20.97 9.48
C SER A 372 11.09 -21.86 10.15
N MET A 373 10.64 -22.80 10.99
CA MET A 373 11.53 -23.76 11.64
C MET A 373 12.21 -24.68 10.61
N ILE A 374 11.46 -25.27 9.69
CA ILE A 374 12.00 -26.18 8.68
C ILE A 374 12.90 -25.43 7.68
N HIS A 375 12.49 -24.23 7.29
CA HIS A 375 13.32 -23.35 6.46
C HIS A 375 14.62 -22.97 7.17
N GLY A 376 14.58 -22.77 8.49
CA GLY A 376 15.78 -22.60 9.31
C GLY A 376 16.73 -23.79 9.19
N PHE A 377 16.24 -25.02 9.16
CA PHE A 377 17.10 -26.20 8.97
C PHE A 377 17.77 -26.24 7.59
N SER A 378 17.10 -25.73 6.55
CA SER A 378 17.66 -25.66 5.19
C SER A 378 18.67 -24.52 5.02
N SER A 379 18.40 -23.33 5.60
CA SER A 379 19.19 -22.12 5.37
C SER A 379 20.31 -21.89 6.40
N SER A 380 20.16 -22.39 7.64
CA SER A 380 21.13 -22.14 8.72
C SER A 380 22.15 -23.27 8.92
N HIS A 381 21.86 -24.49 8.46
CA HIS A 381 22.82 -25.59 8.54
C HIS A 381 23.68 -25.66 7.28
N GLY A 382 25.01 -25.64 7.44
CA GLY A 382 25.96 -25.76 6.35
C GLY A 382 26.19 -27.20 5.83
N ASP A 383 25.43 -28.19 6.30
CA ASP A 383 25.53 -29.58 5.84
C ASP A 383 24.58 -29.81 4.63
N PRO A 384 25.11 -30.16 3.44
CA PRO A 384 24.29 -30.43 2.25
C PRO A 384 23.24 -31.53 2.44
N PHE A 385 23.52 -32.53 3.29
CA PHE A 385 22.55 -33.60 3.57
C PHE A 385 21.33 -33.05 4.31
N VAL A 386 21.56 -32.23 5.34
CA VAL A 386 20.48 -31.59 6.11
C VAL A 386 19.71 -30.61 5.25
N GLY A 387 20.42 -29.81 4.43
CA GLY A 387 19.82 -28.87 3.50
C GLY A 387 18.88 -29.53 2.50
N ALA A 388 19.36 -30.56 1.78
CA ALA A 388 18.57 -31.29 0.80
C ALA A 388 17.40 -32.04 1.44
N PHE A 389 17.60 -32.64 2.62
CA PHE A 389 16.52 -33.31 3.33
C PHE A 389 15.42 -32.33 3.75
N ALA A 390 15.80 -31.18 4.33
CA ALA A 390 14.86 -30.13 4.73
C ALA A 390 14.12 -29.54 3.52
N GLU A 391 14.81 -29.33 2.39
CA GLU A 391 14.21 -28.81 1.15
C GLU A 391 13.11 -29.74 0.61
N ARG A 392 13.39 -31.06 0.52
CA ARG A 392 12.39 -32.06 0.11
C ARG A 392 11.18 -32.05 1.04
N LEU A 393 11.40 -32.03 2.35
CA LEU A 393 10.33 -32.00 3.34
C LEU A 393 9.47 -30.73 3.20
N LEU A 394 10.11 -29.59 2.95
CA LEU A 394 9.46 -28.30 2.88
C LEU A 394 8.53 -28.17 1.65
N ILE A 395 8.86 -28.81 0.52
CA ILE A 395 7.96 -28.91 -0.65
C ILE A 395 6.60 -29.49 -0.26
N HIS A 396 6.58 -30.56 0.54
CA HIS A 396 5.33 -31.19 0.98
C HIS A 396 4.64 -30.40 2.11
N VAL A 397 5.42 -29.87 3.06
CA VAL A 397 4.88 -29.14 4.23
C VAL A 397 4.20 -27.83 3.83
N THR A 398 4.77 -27.11 2.84
CA THR A 398 4.26 -25.80 2.42
C THR A 398 3.09 -25.86 1.44
N ARG A 399 2.74 -27.04 0.90
CA ARG A 399 1.63 -27.19 -0.04
C ARG A 399 0.30 -26.59 0.46
N PRO A 400 -0.17 -26.90 1.69
CA PRO A 400 -1.41 -26.31 2.18
C PRO A 400 -1.32 -24.79 2.39
N PHE A 401 -0.13 -24.29 2.73
CA PHE A 401 0.13 -22.85 2.85
C PHE A 401 0.02 -22.14 1.49
N TYR A 402 0.61 -22.72 0.44
CA TYR A 402 0.50 -22.17 -0.91
C TYR A 402 -0.91 -22.29 -1.51
N ASP A 403 -1.66 -23.32 -1.13
CA ASP A 403 -3.07 -23.45 -1.51
C ASP A 403 -3.94 -22.34 -0.88
N MET A 404 -3.74 -22.07 0.42
CA MET A 404 -4.40 -20.93 1.10
C MET A 404 -3.97 -19.59 0.50
N LEU A 405 -2.67 -19.43 0.21
CA LEU A 405 -2.12 -18.24 -0.42
C LEU A 405 -2.73 -17.99 -1.82
N ARG A 406 -2.89 -19.06 -2.62
CA ARG A 406 -3.49 -19.02 -3.95
C ARG A 406 -4.94 -18.52 -3.89
N GLN A 407 -5.75 -19.08 -2.98
CA GLN A 407 -7.14 -18.66 -2.80
C GLN A 407 -7.23 -17.19 -2.35
N TRP A 408 -6.34 -16.75 -1.45
CA TRP A 408 -6.33 -15.37 -1.00
C TRP A 408 -5.92 -14.38 -2.11
N ILE A 409 -4.92 -14.71 -2.93
CA ILE A 409 -4.38 -13.83 -3.98
C ILE A 409 -5.28 -13.76 -5.21
N TYR A 410 -5.95 -14.85 -5.58
CA TYR A 410 -6.74 -14.91 -6.82
C TYR A 410 -8.25 -14.85 -6.58
N ASP A 411 -8.76 -15.50 -5.53
CA ASP A 411 -10.20 -15.58 -5.24
C ASP A 411 -10.65 -14.54 -4.21
N GLY A 412 -9.71 -14.02 -3.39
CA GLY A 412 -9.98 -13.07 -2.31
C GLY A 412 -10.74 -13.67 -1.12
N GLU A 413 -10.76 -15.00 -1.01
CA GLU A 413 -11.38 -15.74 0.09
C GLU A 413 -10.31 -16.32 1.02
N LEU A 414 -10.60 -16.30 2.32
CA LEU A 414 -9.75 -16.92 3.34
C LEU A 414 -10.38 -18.24 3.77
N SER A 415 -9.81 -19.37 3.34
CA SER A 415 -10.19 -20.70 3.81
C SER A 415 -9.15 -21.23 4.79
N ASP A 416 -9.21 -20.76 6.03
CA ASP A 416 -8.31 -21.21 7.10
C ASP A 416 -9.10 -21.75 8.32
N PRO A 417 -9.44 -23.06 8.34
CA PRO A 417 -10.17 -23.68 9.45
C PRO A 417 -9.38 -23.73 10.78
N HIS A 418 -8.06 -23.53 10.74
CA HIS A 418 -7.16 -23.78 11.87
C HIS A 418 -6.39 -22.54 12.35
N PHE A 419 -6.63 -21.37 11.76
CA PHE A 419 -5.94 -20.10 12.06
C PHE A 419 -4.40 -20.23 11.96
N GLU A 420 -3.94 -20.86 10.90
CA GLU A 420 -2.52 -21.10 10.61
C GLU A 420 -1.92 -20.11 9.61
N PHE A 421 -2.77 -19.38 8.87
CA PHE A 421 -2.37 -18.36 7.93
C PHE A 421 -2.11 -17.03 8.64
N PHE A 422 -1.21 -16.20 8.09
CA PHE A 422 -0.82 -14.92 8.69
C PHE A 422 -1.89 -13.82 8.54
N VAL A 423 -2.96 -14.09 7.80
CA VAL A 423 -4.15 -13.21 7.73
C VAL A 423 -5.26 -13.85 8.55
N LEU A 424 -5.72 -13.13 9.56
CA LEU A 424 -6.80 -13.55 10.45
C LEU A 424 -8.07 -12.76 10.13
N GLU A 425 -9.20 -13.47 10.03
CA GLU A 425 -10.52 -12.85 10.04
C GLU A 425 -10.95 -12.60 11.49
N GLN A 426 -11.27 -11.35 11.83
CA GLN A 426 -11.80 -11.05 13.15
C GLN A 426 -13.26 -11.54 13.24
N PRO A 427 -13.66 -12.23 14.32
CA PRO A 427 -15.04 -12.63 14.50
C PRO A 427 -15.92 -11.38 14.58
N SER A 428 -17.00 -11.37 13.81
CA SER A 428 -18.01 -10.30 13.63
C SER A 428 -18.77 -9.88 14.90
N ASN A 429 -18.31 -10.29 16.09
CA ASN A 429 -18.91 -9.95 17.38
C ASN A 429 -18.61 -8.51 17.86
N ALA A 430 -17.87 -7.71 17.09
CA ALA A 430 -17.72 -6.27 17.34
C ALA A 430 -18.84 -5.42 16.69
N ASP A 431 -19.77 -6.04 15.96
CA ASP A 431 -20.86 -5.34 15.26
C ASP A 431 -22.09 -5.04 16.15
N THR A 432 -22.08 -5.43 17.43
CA THR A 432 -23.21 -5.21 18.36
C THR A 432 -23.02 -4.07 19.35
N GLU A 433 -22.04 -3.17 19.14
CA GLU A 433 -22.06 -1.87 19.82
C GLU A 433 -22.83 -0.86 18.96
N ILE A 434 -24.15 -0.80 19.21
CA ILE A 434 -24.98 0.33 18.85
C ILE A 434 -24.42 1.56 19.57
N ASN A 435 -23.70 2.42 18.87
CA ASN A 435 -23.54 3.79 19.35
C ASN A 435 -24.94 4.43 19.41
N GLY A 436 -25.21 5.22 20.44
CA GLY A 436 -26.50 5.84 20.76
C GLY A 436 -27.09 6.83 19.71
N ASP A 437 -26.66 6.74 18.45
CA ASP A 437 -27.09 7.56 17.31
C ASP A 437 -27.75 6.72 16.19
N GLY A 438 -28.14 5.46 16.46
CA GLY A 438 -29.01 4.66 15.58
C GLY A 438 -28.45 4.30 14.19
N ARG A 439 -27.19 4.65 13.86
CA ARG A 439 -26.53 4.27 12.61
C ARG A 439 -25.75 2.97 12.80
N VAL A 440 -26.15 1.94 12.05
CA VAL A 440 -25.53 0.60 12.03
C VAL A 440 -24.06 0.74 11.61
N ARG A 441 -23.13 0.22 12.41
CA ARG A 441 -21.69 0.16 12.12
C ARG A 441 -21.33 -0.86 11.02
N GLY A 442 -22.31 -1.24 10.19
CA GLY A 442 -22.19 -2.19 9.08
C GLY A 442 -21.91 -1.49 7.74
N GLY A 443 -21.09 -0.45 7.76
CA GLY A 443 -20.61 0.23 6.55
C GLY A 443 -19.40 -0.50 5.96
N ALA A 444 -19.14 -0.28 4.66
CA ALA A 444 -17.96 -0.82 3.98
C ALA A 444 -16.63 -0.39 4.64
N THR A 445 -16.62 0.74 5.36
CA THR A 445 -15.52 1.19 6.22
C THR A 445 -15.18 0.20 7.33
N SER A 446 -16.19 -0.36 8.00
CA SER A 446 -15.99 -1.35 9.06
C SER A 446 -15.35 -2.63 8.50
N VAL A 447 -15.78 -3.01 7.29
CA VAL A 447 -15.26 -4.18 6.56
C VAL A 447 -13.81 -3.96 6.10
N TRP A 448 -13.45 -2.75 5.67
CA TRP A 448 -12.09 -2.44 5.21
C TRP A 448 -11.08 -2.33 6.36
N GLU A 449 -11.44 -1.75 7.50
CA GLU A 449 -10.50 -1.54 8.62
C GLU A 449 -10.43 -2.74 9.59
N TYR A 450 -11.55 -3.39 9.90
CA TYR A 450 -11.63 -4.30 11.04
C TYR A 450 -11.78 -5.78 10.68
N LYS A 451 -12.17 -6.12 9.45
CA LYS A 451 -12.44 -7.52 9.07
C LYS A 451 -11.18 -8.39 9.06
N TYR A 452 -10.08 -7.87 8.53
CA TYR A 452 -8.83 -8.62 8.36
C TYR A 452 -7.68 -8.00 9.13
N ARG A 453 -6.91 -8.83 9.83
CA ARG A 453 -5.70 -8.43 10.55
C ARG A 453 -4.50 -9.28 10.14
N LEU A 454 -3.35 -8.63 10.01
CA LEU A 454 -2.06 -9.30 9.81
C LEU A 454 -1.47 -9.70 11.16
N ASP A 455 -1.11 -10.98 11.32
CA ASP A 455 -0.31 -11.47 12.45
C ASP A 455 1.14 -11.66 12.02
N GLU A 456 2.05 -10.87 12.61
CA GLU A 456 3.47 -10.92 12.28
C GLU A 456 4.17 -12.21 12.75
N GLU A 457 3.63 -12.89 13.76
CA GLU A 457 4.26 -14.10 14.32
C GLU A 457 4.05 -15.35 13.45
N LEU A 458 3.02 -15.34 12.62
CA LEU A 458 2.66 -16.42 11.71
C LEU A 458 3.25 -16.24 10.30
N ILE A 459 4.03 -15.18 10.06
CA ILE A 459 4.69 -14.95 8.77
C ILE A 459 5.87 -15.94 8.63
N PRO A 460 5.88 -16.82 7.61
CA PRO A 460 7.00 -17.73 7.39
C PRO A 460 8.28 -16.96 7.01
N SER A 461 9.44 -17.42 7.47
CA SER A 461 10.75 -16.82 7.12
C SER A 461 11.10 -16.92 5.62
N ILE A 462 10.36 -17.73 4.87
CA ILE A 462 10.47 -17.85 3.40
C ILE A 462 10.04 -16.53 2.72
N ILE A 463 9.18 -15.76 3.39
CA ILE A 463 8.52 -14.58 2.85
C ILE A 463 8.98 -13.34 3.61
N THR A 464 9.25 -12.25 2.87
CA THR A 464 9.57 -10.96 3.48
C THR A 464 8.31 -10.30 4.06
N LYS A 465 8.50 -9.46 5.08
CA LYS A 465 7.37 -8.72 5.69
C LYS A 465 6.63 -7.84 4.68
N ASP A 466 7.36 -7.26 3.73
CA ASP A 466 6.76 -6.38 2.70
C ASP A 466 5.94 -7.20 1.69
N PHE A 467 6.40 -8.40 1.33
CA PHE A 467 5.63 -9.33 0.53
C PHE A 467 4.34 -9.74 1.25
N ALA A 468 4.41 -10.04 2.55
CA ALA A 468 3.21 -10.38 3.34
C ALA A 468 2.19 -9.23 3.37
N LYS A 469 2.65 -7.98 3.47
CA LYS A 469 1.79 -6.79 3.37
C LYS A 469 1.16 -6.66 1.98
N LYS A 470 1.90 -6.87 0.90
CA LYS A 470 1.35 -6.86 -0.47
C LYS A 470 0.26 -7.91 -0.62
N VAL A 471 0.53 -9.16 -0.22
CA VAL A 471 -0.45 -10.26 -0.26
C VAL A 471 -1.71 -9.94 0.55
N PHE A 472 -1.54 -9.38 1.74
CA PHE A 472 -2.65 -8.92 2.57
C PHE A 472 -3.53 -7.89 1.84
N LEU A 473 -2.90 -6.88 1.22
CA LEU A 473 -3.60 -5.85 0.45
C LEU A 473 -4.31 -6.41 -0.79
N ILE A 474 -3.72 -7.38 -1.50
CA ILE A 474 -4.34 -8.02 -2.67
C ILE A 474 -5.66 -8.68 -2.30
N GLY A 475 -5.64 -9.61 -1.34
CA GLY A 475 -6.84 -10.35 -0.99
C GLY A 475 -7.90 -9.46 -0.33
N LYS A 476 -7.48 -8.48 0.48
CA LYS A 476 -8.38 -7.44 1.02
C LYS A 476 -9.06 -6.63 -0.10
N SER A 477 -8.31 -6.25 -1.13
CA SER A 477 -8.81 -5.52 -2.30
C SER A 477 -9.76 -6.37 -3.15
N LEU A 478 -9.42 -7.64 -3.41
CA LEU A 478 -10.28 -8.57 -4.16
C LEU A 478 -11.61 -8.83 -3.46
N ASN A 479 -11.58 -9.03 -2.15
CA ASN A 479 -12.77 -9.19 -1.33
C ASN A 479 -13.67 -7.95 -1.43
N PHE A 480 -13.06 -6.76 -1.36
CA PHE A 480 -13.78 -5.50 -1.54
C PHE A 480 -14.34 -5.31 -2.96
N ILE A 481 -13.61 -5.71 -4.01
CA ILE A 481 -14.13 -5.70 -5.39
C ILE A 481 -15.34 -6.62 -5.51
N ARG A 482 -15.28 -7.80 -4.90
CA ARG A 482 -16.33 -8.81 -4.99
C ARG A 482 -17.60 -8.41 -4.24
N TYR A 483 -17.49 -8.10 -2.95
CA TYR A 483 -18.64 -7.83 -2.09
C TYR A 483 -18.96 -6.34 -1.95
N GLY A 484 -17.95 -5.48 -1.91
CA GLY A 484 -18.13 -4.03 -1.78
C GLY A 484 -18.52 -3.36 -3.10
N CYS A 485 -17.86 -3.73 -4.19
CA CYS A 485 -18.13 -3.14 -5.52
C CYS A 485 -19.15 -3.94 -6.35
N GLY A 486 -19.46 -5.17 -5.94
CA GLY A 486 -20.38 -6.07 -6.66
C GLY A 486 -19.86 -6.52 -8.02
N ASP A 487 -18.54 -6.68 -8.19
CA ASP A 487 -17.90 -7.10 -9.44
C ASP A 487 -17.30 -8.51 -9.32
N SER A 488 -18.12 -9.49 -8.93
CA SER A 488 -17.71 -10.88 -8.75
C SER A 488 -17.33 -11.57 -10.06
N ALA A 489 -18.00 -11.21 -11.17
CA ALA A 489 -17.75 -11.82 -12.48
C ALA A 489 -16.33 -11.52 -12.99
N TRP A 490 -15.81 -10.33 -12.73
CA TRP A 490 -14.42 -10.00 -13.07
C TRP A 490 -13.43 -10.82 -12.23
N VAL A 491 -13.67 -10.95 -10.92
CA VAL A 491 -12.81 -11.74 -10.02
C VAL A 491 -12.75 -13.20 -10.44
N GLU A 492 -13.89 -13.80 -10.79
CA GLU A 492 -13.94 -15.18 -11.28
C GLU A 492 -13.20 -15.36 -12.63
N GLY A 493 -13.30 -14.38 -13.53
CA GLY A 493 -12.56 -14.39 -14.80
C GLY A 493 -11.05 -14.21 -14.58
N TYR A 494 -10.67 -13.33 -13.65
CA TYR A 494 -9.28 -13.09 -13.25
C TYR A 494 -8.66 -14.33 -12.62
N SER A 495 -9.37 -14.96 -11.67
CA SER A 495 -8.93 -16.21 -11.04
C SER A 495 -8.67 -17.30 -12.07
N LYS A 496 -9.60 -17.53 -13.01
CA LYS A 496 -9.43 -18.54 -14.07
C LYS A 496 -8.25 -18.27 -15.01
N ALA A 497 -7.96 -17.00 -15.31
CA ALA A 497 -6.87 -16.62 -16.22
C ALA A 497 -5.50 -16.62 -15.53
N ALA A 498 -5.46 -16.22 -14.25
CA ALA A 498 -4.23 -15.99 -13.50
C ALA A 498 -3.83 -17.15 -12.57
N SER A 499 -4.74 -18.10 -12.30
CA SER A 499 -4.48 -19.21 -11.37
C SER A 499 -3.32 -20.08 -11.88
N LYS A 500 -2.19 -20.01 -11.17
CA LYS A 500 -1.07 -20.94 -11.30
C LYS A 500 -0.92 -21.72 -9.99
N GLU A 501 -0.45 -22.97 -10.09
CA GLU A 501 -0.07 -23.74 -8.91
C GLU A 501 1.23 -23.15 -8.33
N LEU A 502 1.19 -22.72 -7.08
CA LEU A 502 2.34 -22.13 -6.40
C LEU A 502 3.12 -23.24 -5.69
N ARG A 503 4.43 -23.33 -5.92
CA ARG A 503 5.30 -24.35 -5.34
C ARG A 503 6.51 -23.71 -4.64
N TYR A 504 7.06 -24.43 -3.67
CA TYR A 504 8.31 -24.03 -3.03
C TYR A 504 9.50 -24.13 -4.01
N GLY A 505 10.46 -23.22 -3.88
CA GLY A 505 11.66 -23.14 -4.72
C GLY A 505 11.58 -22.09 -5.84
N ASP A 506 10.38 -21.58 -6.14
CA ASP A 506 10.16 -20.58 -7.18
C ASP A 506 9.78 -19.20 -6.61
N THR A 507 10.58 -18.73 -5.64
CA THR A 507 10.31 -17.48 -4.90
C THR A 507 10.36 -16.24 -5.81
N ALA A 508 11.23 -16.25 -6.82
CA ALA A 508 11.40 -15.12 -7.74
C ALA A 508 10.22 -14.97 -8.72
N THR A 509 9.72 -16.07 -9.31
CA THR A 509 8.53 -15.97 -10.18
C THR A 509 7.28 -15.70 -9.35
N LEU A 510 7.22 -16.22 -8.13
CA LEU A 510 6.14 -15.94 -7.18
C LEU A 510 6.06 -14.43 -6.89
N GLU A 511 7.18 -13.79 -6.56
CA GLU A 511 7.22 -12.34 -6.32
C GLU A 511 6.79 -11.53 -7.54
N ALA A 512 7.29 -11.89 -8.74
CA ALA A 512 6.88 -11.23 -9.98
C ALA A 512 5.38 -11.41 -10.29
N SER A 513 4.84 -12.62 -10.08
CA SER A 513 3.42 -12.92 -10.29
C SER A 513 2.51 -12.15 -9.33
N ILE A 514 2.98 -11.91 -8.11
CA ILE A 514 2.25 -11.18 -7.07
C ILE A 514 2.31 -9.68 -7.33
N ASP A 515 3.44 -9.17 -7.78
CA ASP A 515 3.55 -7.76 -8.20
C ASP A 515 2.66 -7.48 -9.42
N GLU A 516 2.57 -8.41 -10.37
CA GLU A 516 1.62 -8.33 -11.48
C GLU A 516 0.17 -8.39 -10.98
N ALA A 517 -0.15 -9.31 -10.07
CA ALA A 517 -1.48 -9.43 -9.47
C ALA A 517 -1.89 -8.19 -8.67
N TYR A 518 -0.96 -7.62 -7.92
CA TYR A 518 -1.14 -6.39 -7.16
C TYR A 518 -1.45 -5.21 -8.09
N LYS A 519 -0.64 -5.01 -9.13
CA LYS A 519 -0.85 -3.94 -10.11
C LYS A 519 -2.18 -4.10 -10.84
N ALA A 520 -2.52 -5.31 -11.27
CA ALA A 520 -3.78 -5.59 -11.97
C ALA A 520 -5.00 -5.35 -11.07
N THR A 521 -4.98 -5.87 -9.84
CA THR A 521 -6.08 -5.73 -8.87
C THR A 521 -6.27 -4.27 -8.46
N MET A 522 -5.17 -3.57 -8.16
CA MET A 522 -5.23 -2.17 -7.73
C MET A 522 -5.68 -1.25 -8.88
N ALA A 523 -5.18 -1.46 -10.10
CA ALA A 523 -5.63 -0.72 -11.28
C ALA A 523 -7.13 -0.94 -11.55
N ARG A 524 -7.62 -2.17 -11.41
CA ARG A 524 -9.06 -2.46 -11.52
C ARG A 524 -9.86 -1.75 -10.43
N LEU A 525 -9.39 -1.78 -9.18
CA LEU A 525 -10.06 -1.12 -8.07
C LEU A 525 -10.18 0.39 -8.29
N ILE A 526 -9.10 1.05 -8.70
CA ILE A 526 -9.10 2.49 -9.01
C ILE A 526 -10.04 2.78 -10.17
N HIS A 527 -10.00 1.97 -11.24
CA HIS A 527 -10.91 2.12 -12.39
C HIS A 527 -12.38 1.97 -11.97
N LEU A 528 -12.70 1.04 -11.07
CA LEU A 528 -14.05 0.90 -10.52
C LEU A 528 -14.45 2.12 -9.68
N MET A 529 -13.55 2.61 -8.83
CA MET A 529 -13.79 3.81 -8.02
C MET A 529 -13.95 5.08 -8.88
N ALA A 530 -13.18 5.20 -9.96
CA ALA A 530 -13.21 6.34 -10.86
C ALA A 530 -14.44 6.34 -11.78
N ASP A 531 -14.74 5.21 -12.43
CA ASP A 531 -15.76 5.17 -13.48
C ASP A 531 -17.13 4.76 -12.96
N LYS A 532 -17.20 3.65 -12.20
CA LYS A 532 -18.47 3.10 -11.72
C LYS A 532 -19.01 3.94 -10.56
N PHE A 533 -18.15 4.27 -9.61
CA PHE A 533 -18.54 5.00 -8.40
C PHE A 533 -18.20 6.49 -8.43
N LYS A 534 -17.56 7.00 -9.49
CA LYS A 534 -17.31 8.42 -9.71
C LYS A 534 -16.76 9.15 -8.47
N LEU A 535 -15.83 8.51 -7.76
CA LEU A 535 -15.27 9.00 -6.50
C LEU A 535 -14.74 10.43 -6.62
N PHE A 536 -14.08 10.73 -7.75
CA PHE A 536 -13.57 12.07 -8.03
C PHE A 536 -14.67 13.12 -8.18
N GLU A 537 -15.80 12.77 -8.81
CA GLU A 537 -16.96 13.67 -8.88
C GLU A 537 -17.52 13.92 -7.48
N HIS A 538 -17.60 12.89 -6.63
CA HIS A 538 -18.07 13.01 -5.25
C HIS A 538 -17.14 13.87 -4.38
N LEU A 539 -15.81 13.70 -4.48
CA LEU A 539 -14.85 14.55 -3.77
C LEU A 539 -14.94 16.01 -4.25
N LYS A 540 -15.10 16.23 -5.56
CA LYS A 540 -15.29 17.56 -6.13
C LYS A 540 -16.62 18.17 -5.67
N ALA A 541 -17.69 17.38 -5.56
CA ALA A 541 -18.97 17.82 -5.03
C ALA A 541 -18.88 18.24 -3.55
N LEU A 542 -18.15 17.47 -2.72
CA LEU A 542 -17.89 17.84 -1.33
C LEU A 542 -17.18 19.21 -1.25
N LYS A 543 -16.19 19.46 -2.12
CA LYS A 543 -15.56 20.79 -2.22
C LYS A 543 -16.54 21.88 -2.68
N LYS A 544 -17.31 21.63 -3.75
CA LYS A 544 -18.25 22.60 -4.31
C LYS A 544 -19.32 23.04 -3.32
N TYR A 545 -19.98 22.09 -2.67
CA TYR A 545 -21.15 22.36 -1.83
C TYR A 545 -20.80 22.51 -0.35
N LEU A 546 -20.02 21.59 0.22
CA LEU A 546 -19.77 21.53 1.66
C LEU A 546 -18.61 22.43 2.10
N LEU A 547 -17.67 22.74 1.21
CA LEU A 547 -16.62 23.75 1.44
C LEU A 547 -16.92 25.10 0.77
N LEU A 548 -18.14 25.29 0.28
CA LEU A 548 -18.62 26.54 -0.33
C LEU A 548 -17.79 27.00 -1.54
N GLY A 549 -17.18 26.08 -2.29
CA GLY A 549 -16.43 26.41 -3.50
C GLY A 549 -17.30 26.99 -4.62
N GLN A 550 -18.60 26.67 -4.63
CA GLN A 550 -19.54 27.17 -5.63
C GLN A 550 -20.37 28.36 -5.09
N GLY A 551 -19.86 29.57 -5.34
CA GLY A 551 -20.42 30.80 -4.76
C GLY A 551 -21.80 31.22 -5.28
N ASP A 552 -22.13 30.92 -6.55
CA ASP A 552 -23.43 31.26 -7.15
C ASP A 552 -24.57 30.47 -6.48
N PHE A 553 -24.38 29.18 -6.29
CA PHE A 553 -25.30 28.30 -5.58
C PHE A 553 -25.51 28.78 -4.13
N ILE A 554 -24.43 29.04 -3.39
CA ILE A 554 -24.53 29.45 -1.98
C ILE A 554 -25.19 30.84 -1.86
N ALA A 555 -24.91 31.78 -2.76
CA ALA A 555 -25.54 33.10 -2.74
C ALA A 555 -27.06 33.00 -2.92
N LEU A 556 -27.52 32.21 -3.90
CA LEU A 556 -28.95 31.99 -4.14
C LEU A 556 -29.61 31.22 -2.98
N LEU A 557 -28.91 30.20 -2.45
CA LEU A 557 -29.37 29.44 -1.29
C LEU A 557 -29.55 30.34 -0.06
N MET A 558 -28.57 31.21 0.21
CA MET A 558 -28.61 32.18 1.30
C MET A 558 -29.77 33.17 1.15
N GLU A 559 -29.99 33.71 -0.04
CA GLU A 559 -31.07 34.66 -0.31
C GLU A 559 -32.46 34.02 -0.04
N ASN A 560 -32.67 32.80 -0.56
CA ASN A 560 -33.93 32.07 -0.41
C ASN A 560 -34.17 31.57 1.03
N LEU A 561 -33.11 31.16 1.72
CA LEU A 561 -33.21 30.66 3.09
C LEU A 561 -33.26 31.78 4.14
N SER A 562 -32.72 32.97 3.86
CA SER A 562 -32.59 34.06 4.83
C SER A 562 -33.87 34.33 5.64
N SER A 563 -35.00 34.53 4.94
CA SER A 563 -36.31 34.81 5.54
C SER A 563 -36.88 33.67 6.40
N ASN A 564 -36.48 32.43 6.13
CA ASN A 564 -36.87 31.26 6.89
C ASN A 564 -35.96 31.07 8.11
N LEU A 565 -34.65 31.30 7.96
CA LEU A 565 -33.65 31.12 9.00
C LEU A 565 -33.65 32.21 10.08
N ASP A 566 -34.20 33.40 9.78
CA ASP A 566 -34.45 34.44 10.78
C ASP A 566 -35.52 34.05 11.81
N ARG A 567 -36.34 33.03 11.52
CA ARG A 567 -37.36 32.51 12.45
C ARG A 567 -36.74 31.51 13.43
N PRO A 568 -37.35 31.33 14.63
CA PRO A 568 -36.87 30.33 15.59
C PRO A 568 -36.95 28.91 15.01
N ALA A 569 -35.98 28.06 15.37
CA ALA A 569 -35.80 26.73 14.78
C ALA A 569 -37.05 25.83 14.85
N ASN A 570 -37.92 26.01 15.86
CA ASN A 570 -39.16 25.23 16.04
C ASN A 570 -40.17 25.42 14.88
N THR A 571 -40.08 26.53 14.15
CA THR A 571 -40.96 26.84 13.01
C THR A 571 -40.39 26.38 11.67
N LEU A 572 -39.17 25.86 11.68
CA LEU A 572 -38.42 25.50 10.49
C LEU A 572 -38.65 24.01 10.19
N TYR A 573 -39.42 23.72 9.14
CA TYR A 573 -39.67 22.34 8.73
C TYR A 573 -38.70 21.89 7.65
N ARG A 574 -38.24 20.64 7.75
CA ARG A 574 -37.32 20.01 6.79
C ARG A 574 -37.80 20.09 5.33
N HIS A 575 -39.08 19.84 5.07
CA HIS A 575 -39.61 19.89 3.69
C HIS A 575 -39.47 21.27 3.04
N ASN A 576 -39.61 22.35 3.83
CA ASN A 576 -39.41 23.71 3.33
C ASN A 576 -37.93 23.95 2.98
N LEU A 577 -37.00 23.47 3.81
CA LEU A 577 -35.56 23.58 3.55
C LEU A 577 -35.15 22.80 2.29
N THR A 578 -35.67 21.59 2.11
CA THR A 578 -35.43 20.79 0.90
C THR A 578 -36.01 21.47 -0.34
N ALA A 579 -37.21 22.04 -0.26
CA ALA A 579 -37.81 22.77 -1.39
C ALA A 579 -37.00 24.01 -1.79
N GLN A 580 -36.51 24.79 -0.81
CA GLN A 580 -35.65 25.94 -1.07
C GLN A 580 -34.26 25.53 -1.61
N LEU A 581 -33.72 24.41 -1.14
CA LEU A 581 -32.49 23.82 -1.66
C LEU A 581 -32.67 23.41 -3.13
N GLU A 582 -33.75 22.70 -3.48
CA GLU A 582 -34.04 22.35 -4.88
C GLU A 582 -34.22 23.58 -5.76
N HIS A 583 -34.87 24.63 -5.25
CA HIS A 583 -35.01 25.89 -5.98
C HIS A 583 -33.64 26.55 -6.23
N ALA A 584 -32.75 26.56 -5.23
CA ALA A 584 -31.39 27.07 -5.38
C ALA A 584 -30.54 26.22 -6.36
N ILE A 585 -30.73 24.90 -6.39
CA ILE A 585 -30.05 24.02 -7.36
C ILE A 585 -30.49 24.38 -8.79
N ARG A 586 -31.79 24.58 -9.03
CA ARG A 586 -32.32 24.92 -10.36
C ARG A 586 -31.98 26.33 -10.81
N GLY A 587 -31.85 27.27 -9.87
CA GLY A 587 -31.51 28.66 -10.18
C GLY A 587 -30.00 28.95 -10.29
N SER A 588 -29.13 27.95 -10.12
CA SER A 588 -27.67 28.11 -10.17
C SER A 588 -27.03 27.18 -11.20
N ASN A 589 -25.72 27.33 -11.44
CA ASN A 589 -24.98 26.43 -12.32
C ASN A 589 -24.85 25.00 -11.77
N ALA A 590 -25.28 24.76 -10.52
CA ALA A 590 -25.38 23.42 -9.93
C ALA A 590 -26.30 22.49 -10.72
N GLN A 591 -27.25 23.02 -11.51
CA GLN A 591 -28.13 22.22 -12.36
C GLN A 591 -27.40 21.33 -13.39
N PHE A 592 -26.17 21.69 -13.76
CA PHE A 592 -25.37 20.96 -14.75
C PHE A 592 -24.52 19.85 -14.13
N ASP A 593 -24.51 19.71 -12.79
CA ASP A 593 -23.83 18.60 -12.14
C ASP A 593 -24.58 17.28 -12.30
N SER A 594 -23.87 16.16 -12.09
CA SER A 594 -24.45 14.83 -12.28
C SER A 594 -25.64 14.61 -11.33
N PRO A 595 -26.72 13.95 -11.80
CA PRO A 595 -27.92 13.74 -10.99
C PRO A 595 -27.64 12.89 -9.74
N ASP A 596 -26.60 12.07 -9.78
CA ASP A 596 -26.14 11.27 -8.65
C ASP A 596 -25.54 12.13 -7.53
N VAL A 597 -24.87 13.24 -7.87
CA VAL A 597 -24.37 14.21 -6.89
C VAL A 597 -25.52 14.98 -6.25
N LEU A 598 -26.49 15.43 -7.05
CA LEU A 598 -27.62 16.23 -6.56
C LEU A 598 -28.55 15.45 -5.65
N ARG A 599 -28.82 14.16 -5.95
CA ARG A 599 -29.63 13.28 -5.09
C ARG A 599 -29.02 13.04 -3.71
N ARG A 600 -27.70 13.19 -3.59
CA ARG A 600 -26.94 12.99 -2.34
C ARG A 600 -26.87 14.25 -1.48
N LEU A 601 -27.15 15.42 -2.05
CA LEU A 601 -27.17 16.68 -1.33
C LEU A 601 -28.51 16.84 -0.61
N ASP A 602 -28.46 17.00 0.71
CA ASP A 602 -29.65 17.09 1.55
C ASP A 602 -29.49 18.21 2.59
N ALA A 603 -30.61 18.82 2.99
CA ALA A 603 -30.66 19.83 4.04
C ALA A 603 -31.04 19.17 5.37
N ARG A 604 -30.12 19.14 6.32
CA ARG A 604 -30.34 18.59 7.66
C ARG A 604 -30.44 19.70 8.71
N MET A 605 -31.30 19.48 9.68
CA MET A 605 -31.34 20.28 10.91
C MET A 605 -30.58 19.51 12.00
N LEU A 606 -29.71 20.21 12.72
CA LEU A 606 -29.11 19.71 13.96
C LEU A 606 -30.19 19.52 15.03
N GLU A 607 -29.96 18.63 15.99
CA GLU A 607 -30.89 18.42 17.10
C GLU A 607 -31.06 19.73 17.90
N LEU A 608 -32.30 20.15 18.09
CA LEU A 608 -32.63 21.47 18.59
C LEU A 608 -32.21 21.61 20.06
N SER A 609 -31.30 22.53 20.34
CA SER A 609 -31.19 23.13 21.66
C SER A 609 -32.25 24.25 21.78
N HIS A 610 -32.96 24.34 22.91
CA HIS A 610 -34.10 25.25 23.05
C HIS A 610 -33.64 26.71 22.94
N GLY A 611 -34.21 27.48 22.00
CA GLY A 611 -33.97 28.92 21.86
C GLY A 611 -33.01 29.34 20.74
N GLU A 612 -32.52 28.43 19.91
CA GLU A 612 -31.63 28.75 18.80
C GLU A 612 -32.37 29.30 17.56
N ILE A 613 -31.71 30.24 16.88
CA ILE A 613 -32.15 30.82 15.60
C ILE A 613 -31.91 29.78 14.49
N GLY A 614 -32.79 29.71 13.48
CA GLY A 614 -32.67 28.75 12.38
C GLY A 614 -31.30 28.74 11.68
N TRP A 615 -30.63 29.89 11.65
CA TRP A 615 -29.27 30.06 11.13
C TRP A 615 -28.19 29.15 11.75
N ASP A 616 -28.31 28.82 13.04
CA ASP A 616 -27.32 27.99 13.75
C ASP A 616 -27.64 26.49 13.70
N VAL A 617 -28.90 26.16 13.38
CA VAL A 617 -29.41 24.77 13.31
C VAL A 617 -29.32 24.20 11.87
N PHE A 618 -29.32 25.06 10.85
CA PHE A 618 -29.27 24.67 9.45
C PHE A 618 -27.90 24.09 9.07
N THR A 619 -27.91 22.92 8.42
CA THR A 619 -26.71 22.27 7.87
C THR A 619 -26.98 21.62 6.52
N LEU A 620 -25.97 21.60 5.65
CA LEU A 620 -25.97 20.76 4.44
C LEU A 620 -25.27 19.43 4.76
N GLU A 621 -25.89 18.32 4.40
CA GLU A 621 -25.32 16.98 4.50
C GLU A 621 -25.16 16.39 3.10
N TYR A 622 -23.99 15.82 2.83
CA TYR A 622 -23.73 15.07 1.61
C TYR A 622 -23.75 13.58 1.95
N LYS A 623 -24.77 12.85 1.47
CA LYS A 623 -24.94 11.43 1.77
C LYS A 623 -24.06 10.57 0.86
N ILE A 624 -23.11 9.88 1.49
CA ILE A 624 -22.19 8.97 0.83
C ILE A 624 -22.67 7.56 1.11
N ASP A 625 -22.96 6.81 0.05
CA ASP A 625 -23.33 5.41 0.16
C ASP A 625 -22.10 4.51 0.01
N ALA A 626 -22.23 3.26 0.46
CA ALA A 626 -21.27 2.22 0.13
C ALA A 626 -21.18 2.07 -1.40
N PRO A 627 -19.99 1.91 -2.00
CA PRO A 627 -18.68 1.66 -1.38
C PRO A 627 -17.79 2.90 -1.17
N VAL A 628 -18.23 4.11 -1.55
CA VAL A 628 -17.44 5.36 -1.47
C VAL A 628 -17.14 5.76 -0.03
N ASP A 629 -17.97 5.31 0.92
CA ASP A 629 -17.77 5.50 2.37
C ASP A 629 -16.38 5.01 2.85
N VAL A 630 -15.79 3.99 2.21
CA VAL A 630 -14.43 3.50 2.58
C VAL A 630 -13.39 4.60 2.50
N VAL A 631 -13.46 5.43 1.46
CA VAL A 631 -12.54 6.57 1.29
C VAL A 631 -12.99 7.74 2.15
N VAL A 632 -14.26 8.12 2.04
CA VAL A 632 -14.82 9.22 2.82
C VAL A 632 -15.46 8.66 4.09
N THR A 633 -14.60 8.39 5.07
CA THR A 633 -15.01 7.77 6.33
C THR A 633 -16.09 8.58 7.06
N PRO A 634 -16.88 7.95 7.96
CA PRO A 634 -17.82 8.66 8.83
C PRO A 634 -17.13 9.73 9.68
N TYR A 635 -15.87 9.52 10.05
CA TYR A 635 -15.04 10.54 10.68
C TYR A 635 -14.80 11.73 9.75
N GLY A 636 -14.44 11.48 8.49
CA GLY A 636 -14.23 12.52 7.48
C GLY A 636 -15.49 13.37 7.25
N SER A 637 -16.65 12.72 7.13
CA SER A 637 -17.95 13.41 7.01
C SER A 637 -18.25 14.35 8.19
N ARG A 638 -17.92 13.93 9.43
CA ARG A 638 -18.05 14.80 10.63
C ARG A 638 -17.09 15.99 10.59
N GLN A 639 -15.88 15.81 10.06
CA GLN A 639 -14.93 16.93 9.92
C GLN A 639 -15.40 17.94 8.89
N TYR A 640 -15.91 17.48 7.73
CA TYR A 640 -16.51 18.39 6.75
C TYR A 640 -17.70 19.16 7.33
N LEU A 641 -18.56 18.52 8.12
CA LEU A 641 -19.68 19.20 8.77
C LEU A 641 -19.21 20.31 9.73
N LYS A 642 -18.13 20.07 10.49
CA LYS A 642 -17.53 21.10 11.36
C LYS A 642 -17.00 22.28 10.54
N VAL A 643 -16.29 22.00 9.45
CA VAL A 643 -15.77 23.04 8.55
C VAL A 643 -16.92 23.83 7.91
N PHE A 644 -17.95 23.14 7.43
CA PHE A 644 -19.15 23.75 6.86
C PHE A 644 -19.82 24.70 7.86
N ASN A 645 -20.09 24.26 9.09
CA ASN A 645 -20.76 25.08 10.10
C ASN A 645 -19.98 26.36 10.41
N PHE A 646 -18.66 26.27 10.43
CA PHE A 646 -17.81 27.43 10.63
C PHE A 646 -17.82 28.38 9.43
N LEU A 647 -17.65 27.86 8.21
CA LEU A 647 -17.73 28.66 6.98
C LEU A 647 -19.11 29.30 6.81
N TRP A 648 -20.17 28.58 7.14
CA TRP A 648 -21.55 29.04 7.12
C TRP A 648 -21.77 30.23 8.06
N ARG A 649 -21.21 30.18 9.27
CA ARG A 649 -21.25 31.32 10.22
C ARG A 649 -20.50 32.54 9.68
N VAL A 650 -19.32 32.34 9.11
CA VAL A 650 -18.56 33.44 8.48
C VAL A 650 -19.34 34.05 7.31
N LYS A 651 -20.01 33.22 6.50
CA LYS A 651 -20.87 33.66 5.40
C LYS A 651 -22.15 34.36 5.84
N ARG A 652 -22.78 33.92 6.94
CA ARG A 652 -23.90 34.62 7.57
C ARG A 652 -23.53 36.05 7.92
N VAL A 653 -22.36 36.26 8.54
CA VAL A 653 -21.90 37.61 8.92
C VAL A 653 -21.62 38.46 7.69
N GLU A 654 -20.98 37.90 6.67
CA GLU A 654 -20.73 38.61 5.39
C GLU A 654 -22.03 39.05 4.72
N PHE A 655 -23.01 38.15 4.60
CA PHE A 655 -24.32 38.47 4.05
C PHE A 655 -25.06 39.53 4.89
N ALA A 656 -25.03 39.41 6.22
CA ALA A 656 -25.66 40.38 7.12
C ALA A 656 -25.02 41.77 7.00
N LEU A 657 -23.69 41.87 7.02
CA LEU A 657 -22.96 43.14 6.86
C LEU A 657 -23.15 43.72 5.44
N GLY A 658 -23.12 42.88 4.41
CA GLY A 658 -23.35 43.28 3.02
C GLY A 658 -24.77 43.81 2.79
N SER A 659 -25.78 43.18 3.40
CA SER A 659 -27.17 43.66 3.37
C SER A 659 -27.31 45.01 4.08
N THR A 660 -26.65 45.18 5.22
CA THR A 660 -26.66 46.42 6.01
C THR A 660 -25.96 47.55 5.24
N TRP A 661 -24.80 47.27 4.65
CA TRP A 661 -24.10 48.21 3.76
C TRP A 661 -24.98 48.65 2.60
N ARG A 662 -25.66 47.70 1.92
CA ARG A 662 -26.55 47.99 0.80
C ARG A 662 -27.70 48.91 1.24
N ARG A 663 -28.37 48.60 2.36
CA ARG A 663 -29.44 49.44 2.91
C ARG A 663 -28.94 50.84 3.23
N TYR A 664 -27.79 50.93 3.90
CA TYR A 664 -27.19 52.21 4.26
C TYR A 664 -26.80 53.04 3.02
N MET A 665 -26.13 52.45 2.02
CA MET A 665 -25.71 53.19 0.82
C MET A 665 -26.89 53.67 -0.03
N THR A 666 -27.97 52.89 -0.11
CA THR A 666 -29.21 53.32 -0.75
C THR A 666 -29.90 54.42 0.07
N GLY A 667 -29.98 54.25 1.39
CA GLY A 667 -30.57 55.23 2.30
C GLY A 667 -29.78 56.55 2.40
N ALA A 668 -28.47 56.51 2.16
CA ALA A 668 -27.58 57.68 2.15
C ALA A 668 -27.99 58.75 1.13
N ARG A 669 -28.62 58.34 0.02
CA ARG A 669 -29.06 59.24 -1.05
C ARG A 669 -30.41 59.91 -0.79
N GLY A 670 -31.17 59.45 0.20
CA GLY A 670 -32.51 59.97 0.49
C GLY A 670 -32.69 60.27 1.97
N VAL A 671 -33.27 59.30 2.70
CA VAL A 671 -33.63 59.40 4.12
C VAL A 671 -32.48 59.96 4.96
N LEU A 672 -31.28 59.40 4.85
CA LEU A 672 -30.18 59.77 5.74
C LEU A 672 -29.55 61.13 5.40
N ALA A 673 -29.69 61.62 4.16
CA ALA A 673 -29.24 62.96 3.79
C ALA A 673 -30.11 64.04 4.45
N SER A 674 -31.42 63.79 4.55
CA SER A 674 -32.37 64.73 5.13
C SER A 674 -32.29 64.85 6.66
N VAL A 675 -31.73 63.85 7.35
CA VAL A 675 -31.56 63.81 8.82
C VAL A 675 -30.07 63.94 9.21
N ALA A 676 -29.21 64.37 8.29
CA ALA A 676 -27.77 64.44 8.48
C ALA A 676 -27.33 65.40 9.60
N ASP A 677 -28.16 66.38 9.94
CA ASP A 677 -27.95 67.34 11.04
C ASP A 677 -27.94 66.66 12.42
N LYS A 678 -28.84 65.70 12.68
CA LYS A 678 -28.95 65.01 13.99
C LYS A 678 -28.10 63.74 14.09
N VAL A 679 -28.07 62.93 13.03
CA VAL A 679 -27.46 61.58 13.04
C VAL A 679 -26.24 61.44 12.12
N GLY A 680 -25.85 62.51 11.41
CA GLY A 680 -24.80 62.43 10.39
C GLY A 680 -23.42 62.05 10.92
N ALA A 681 -23.05 62.51 12.12
CA ALA A 681 -21.79 62.13 12.77
C ALA A 681 -21.78 60.64 13.15
N ASP A 682 -22.88 60.13 13.70
CA ASP A 682 -23.05 58.73 14.09
C ASP A 682 -22.96 57.80 12.88
N TRP A 683 -23.59 58.20 11.76
CA TRP A 683 -23.51 57.45 10.51
C TRP A 683 -22.10 57.39 9.93
N LYS A 684 -21.30 58.45 10.05
CA LYS A 684 -19.89 58.43 9.61
C LYS A 684 -19.07 57.42 10.41
N LEU A 685 -19.22 57.41 11.73
CA LEU A 685 -18.55 56.43 12.59
C LEU A 685 -19.02 55.01 12.29
N ALA A 686 -20.34 54.83 12.14
CA ALA A 686 -20.92 53.53 11.82
C ALA A 686 -20.37 52.96 10.51
N ARG A 687 -20.24 53.79 9.46
CA ARG A 687 -19.65 53.42 8.17
C ARG A 687 -18.21 52.93 8.30
N CYS A 688 -17.38 53.67 9.05
CA CYS A 688 -15.98 53.28 9.24
C CYS A 688 -15.87 51.92 9.93
N CYS A 689 -16.66 51.69 11.00
CA CYS A 689 -16.64 50.41 11.70
C CYS A 689 -17.22 49.25 10.88
N VAL A 690 -18.30 49.47 10.10
CA VAL A 690 -18.83 48.43 9.19
C VAL A 690 -17.78 48.09 8.11
N ALA A 691 -17.09 49.08 7.56
CA ALA A 691 -16.02 48.85 6.59
C ALA A 691 -14.86 48.05 7.19
N GLU A 692 -14.47 48.35 8.44
CA GLU A 692 -13.46 47.61 9.20
C GLU A 692 -13.86 46.14 9.40
N MET A 693 -15.11 45.88 9.82
CA MET A 693 -15.65 44.52 10.00
C MET A 693 -15.77 43.75 8.68
N ILE A 694 -16.23 44.40 7.60
CA ILE A 694 -16.30 43.78 6.26
C ILE A 694 -14.90 43.40 5.79
N HIS A 695 -13.92 44.30 5.93
CA HIS A 695 -12.55 44.00 5.55
C HIS A 695 -12.01 42.79 6.30
N PHE A 696 -12.19 42.75 7.62
CA PHE A 696 -11.80 41.59 8.44
C PHE A 696 -12.41 40.28 7.93
N VAL A 697 -13.72 40.26 7.67
CA VAL A 697 -14.41 39.05 7.19
C VAL A 697 -13.94 38.66 5.80
N CYS A 698 -13.72 39.62 4.89
CA CYS A 698 -13.19 39.35 3.56
C CYS A 698 -11.78 38.74 3.60
N GLN A 699 -10.88 39.27 4.44
CA GLN A 699 -9.52 38.72 4.58
C GLN A 699 -9.53 37.32 5.18
N LEU A 700 -10.36 37.09 6.20
CA LEU A 700 -10.54 35.78 6.80
C LEU A 700 -11.07 34.76 5.78
N GLN A 701 -12.06 35.14 4.97
CA GLN A 701 -12.59 34.29 3.91
C GLN A 701 -11.56 33.99 2.83
N TYR A 702 -10.79 35.00 2.41
CA TYR A 702 -9.71 34.82 1.42
C TYR A 702 -8.69 33.78 1.90
N TYR A 703 -8.23 33.90 3.14
CA TYR A 703 -7.30 32.94 3.72
C TYR A 703 -7.87 31.51 3.75
N ILE A 704 -9.09 31.32 4.27
CA ILE A 704 -9.63 29.98 4.42
C ILE A 704 -9.91 29.33 3.05
N LEU A 705 -10.48 30.08 2.10
CA LEU A 705 -10.84 29.53 0.80
C LEU A 705 -9.61 29.29 -0.09
N PHE A 706 -8.71 30.27 -0.19
CA PHE A 706 -7.58 30.21 -1.12
C PHE A 706 -6.34 29.55 -0.49
N GLU A 707 -5.84 30.06 0.63
CA GLU A 707 -4.60 29.57 1.24
C GLU A 707 -4.77 28.18 1.88
N VAL A 708 -5.92 27.91 2.48
CA VAL A 708 -6.17 26.63 3.17
C VAL A 708 -6.82 25.61 2.25
N ILE A 709 -8.02 25.90 1.73
CA ILE A 709 -8.81 24.90 0.99
C ILE A 709 -8.23 24.63 -0.41
N GLU A 710 -7.87 25.65 -1.18
CA GLU A 710 -7.34 25.44 -2.54
C GLU A 710 -5.95 24.80 -2.52
N SER A 711 -5.03 25.32 -1.70
CA SER A 711 -3.69 24.74 -1.55
C SER A 711 -3.72 23.27 -1.11
N SER A 712 -4.58 22.92 -0.13
CA SER A 712 -4.73 21.54 0.32
C SER A 712 -5.41 20.64 -0.73
N TRP A 713 -6.32 21.20 -1.53
CA TRP A 713 -6.96 20.48 -2.63
C TRP A 713 -5.97 20.12 -3.73
N ASP A 714 -5.09 21.05 -4.11
CA ASP A 714 -4.05 20.79 -5.10
C ASP A 714 -3.09 19.69 -4.62
N ALA A 715 -2.71 19.73 -3.34
CA ALA A 715 -1.90 18.68 -2.72
C ALA A 715 -2.60 17.31 -2.76
N LEU A 716 -3.90 17.26 -2.49
CA LEU A 716 -4.71 16.04 -2.64
C LEU A 716 -4.73 15.58 -4.10
N GLN A 717 -4.99 16.47 -5.06
CA GLN A 717 -5.07 16.12 -6.47
C GLN A 717 -3.75 15.56 -7.01
N ILE A 718 -2.61 16.11 -6.59
CA ILE A 718 -1.28 15.58 -6.91
C ILE A 718 -1.08 14.20 -6.29
N ALA A 719 -1.51 14.00 -5.04
CA ALA A 719 -1.38 12.71 -4.35
C ALA A 719 -2.20 11.61 -5.03
N ILE A 720 -3.42 11.92 -5.49
CA ILE A 720 -4.29 10.94 -6.16
C ILE A 720 -3.83 10.65 -7.60
N SER A 721 -3.19 11.61 -8.27
CA SER A 721 -2.71 11.43 -9.65
C SER A 721 -1.44 10.57 -9.76
N LYS A 722 -0.90 10.05 -8.65
CA LYS A 722 0.30 9.19 -8.66
C LYS A 722 0.00 7.83 -9.30
N PRO A 723 0.86 7.33 -10.22
CA PRO A 723 0.58 6.14 -11.03
C PRO A 723 0.62 4.79 -10.28
N GLU A 724 0.83 4.78 -8.97
CA GLU A 724 0.76 3.59 -8.11
C GLU A 724 -0.07 3.85 -6.83
N CYS A 725 -1.04 4.76 -6.90
CA CYS A 725 -1.86 5.10 -5.74
C CYS A 725 -2.72 3.91 -5.33
N THR A 726 -2.53 3.42 -4.11
CA THR A 726 -3.39 2.37 -3.54
C THR A 726 -4.65 2.98 -2.94
N LEU A 727 -5.66 2.15 -2.68
CA LEU A 727 -6.84 2.62 -1.94
C LEU A 727 -6.46 3.14 -0.54
N ASP A 728 -5.48 2.52 0.12
CA ASP A 728 -5.00 2.98 1.43
C ASP A 728 -4.24 4.32 1.32
N ASP A 729 -3.44 4.52 0.26
CA ASP A 729 -2.81 5.82 -0.01
C ASP A 729 -3.86 6.91 -0.27
N LEU A 730 -4.98 6.56 -0.92
CA LEU A 730 -6.08 7.47 -1.18
C LEU A 730 -6.80 7.87 0.11
N ILE A 731 -7.05 6.90 1.00
CA ILE A 731 -7.59 7.14 2.34
C ILE A 731 -6.65 8.02 3.15
N GLU A 732 -5.34 7.73 3.15
CA GLU A 732 -4.34 8.53 3.87
C GLU A 732 -4.24 9.95 3.29
N ALA A 733 -4.24 10.10 1.97
CA ALA A 733 -4.20 11.39 1.30
C ALA A 733 -5.44 12.23 1.64
N HIS A 734 -6.63 11.62 1.62
CA HIS A 734 -7.88 12.29 2.02
C HIS A 734 -7.90 12.67 3.50
N ALA A 735 -7.39 11.79 4.38
CA ALA A 735 -7.26 12.07 5.81
C ALA A 735 -6.28 13.23 6.05
N LYS A 736 -5.13 13.26 5.36
CA LYS A 736 -4.17 14.37 5.40
C LYS A 736 -4.80 15.67 4.90
N TYR A 737 -5.56 15.63 3.81
CA TYR A 737 -6.30 16.78 3.28
C TYR A 737 -7.26 17.35 4.33
N LEU A 738 -8.08 16.50 4.95
CA LEU A 738 -9.00 16.92 6.00
C LEU A 738 -8.30 17.43 7.26
N GLN A 739 -7.20 16.80 7.68
CA GLN A 739 -6.39 17.29 8.80
C GLN A 739 -5.77 18.65 8.49
N ALA A 740 -5.29 18.87 7.26
CA ALA A 740 -4.77 20.16 6.83
C ALA A 740 -5.86 21.25 6.85
N ILE A 741 -7.05 20.97 6.32
CA ILE A 741 -8.17 21.93 6.33
C ILE A 741 -8.64 22.24 7.75
N THR A 742 -8.79 21.23 8.60
CA THR A 742 -9.26 21.45 9.98
C THR A 742 -8.21 22.17 10.81
N HIS A 743 -6.94 21.80 10.71
CA HIS A 743 -5.86 22.44 11.45
C HIS A 743 -5.62 23.89 10.99
N LYS A 744 -5.37 24.09 9.69
CA LYS A 744 -5.09 25.42 9.12
C LYS A 744 -6.34 26.30 9.05
N GLY A 745 -7.53 25.71 8.95
CA GLY A 745 -8.81 26.41 9.00
C GLY A 745 -9.24 26.87 10.39
N LEU A 746 -8.30 26.95 11.35
CA LEU A 746 -8.51 27.41 12.74
C LEU A 746 -9.50 26.56 13.56
N LEU A 747 -9.88 25.39 13.06
CA LEU A 747 -10.83 24.44 13.66
C LEU A 747 -10.13 23.36 14.49
N GLY A 748 -8.81 23.24 14.35
CA GLY A 748 -8.01 22.28 15.09
C GLY A 748 -8.00 22.61 16.58
N ASN A 749 -8.36 21.65 17.42
CA ASN A 749 -7.96 21.71 18.82
C ASN A 749 -6.43 21.74 18.84
N ALA A 750 -5.83 22.83 19.31
CA ALA A 750 -4.46 22.80 19.80
C ALA A 750 -4.37 21.58 20.73
N ARG A 751 -3.55 20.58 20.34
CA ARG A 751 -3.40 19.34 21.10
C ARG A 751 -3.28 19.69 22.58
N ALA A 752 -4.15 19.07 23.37
CA ALA A 752 -4.24 19.22 24.81
C ALA A 752 -2.85 19.18 25.46
N SER A 753 -2.29 20.36 25.69
CA SER A 753 -1.19 20.60 26.60
C SER A 753 -1.81 21.49 27.69
N SER A 754 -2.16 20.86 28.80
CA SER A 754 -2.74 21.44 30.02
C SER A 754 -4.24 21.79 29.98
N SER A 755 -4.94 21.20 30.95
CA SER A 755 -6.38 21.11 31.15
C SER A 755 -7.02 22.38 31.74
N THR A 756 -6.68 23.59 31.27
CA THR A 756 -7.16 24.81 31.96
C THR A 756 -7.71 25.94 31.07
N SER A 757 -7.70 25.86 29.74
CA SER A 757 -8.24 26.96 28.92
C SER A 757 -9.13 26.50 27.77
N LYS A 758 -10.40 26.22 28.10
CA LYS A 758 -11.48 26.16 27.11
C LYS A 758 -11.68 27.50 26.36
N GLU A 759 -11.08 28.58 26.82
CA GLU A 759 -11.13 29.94 26.24
C GLU A 759 -9.98 30.26 25.26
N ASP A 760 -9.00 29.36 25.07
CA ASP A 760 -7.83 29.61 24.21
C ASP A 760 -7.94 28.97 22.81
N SER A 761 -9.13 28.48 22.42
CA SER A 761 -9.35 28.02 21.05
C SER A 761 -9.61 29.22 20.13
N PHE A 762 -8.81 29.35 19.06
CA PHE A 762 -9.00 30.36 18.01
C PHE A 762 -10.44 30.42 17.50
N LEU A 763 -11.11 29.26 17.42
CA LEU A 763 -12.51 29.17 17.02
C LEU A 763 -13.46 29.87 18.01
N ALA A 764 -13.21 29.77 19.32
CA ALA A 764 -14.02 30.43 20.33
C ALA A 764 -13.83 31.96 20.27
N GLN A 765 -12.58 32.43 20.15
CA GLN A 765 -12.28 33.85 19.98
C GLN A 765 -12.96 34.41 18.72
N LEU A 766 -12.85 33.67 17.61
CA LEU A 766 -13.45 34.06 16.34
C LEU A 766 -14.98 34.02 16.37
N HIS A 767 -15.58 33.03 17.05
CA HIS A 767 -17.02 32.97 17.26
C HIS A 767 -17.55 34.19 18.02
N GLU A 768 -16.87 34.60 19.08
CA GLU A 768 -17.24 35.81 19.82
C GLU A 768 -17.09 37.08 18.97
N ILE A 769 -16.04 37.18 18.14
CA ILE A 769 -15.87 38.28 17.19
C ILE A 769 -17.04 38.33 16.19
N LEU A 770 -17.41 37.20 15.58
CA LEU A 770 -18.53 37.10 14.65
C LEU A 770 -19.87 37.46 15.31
N LYS A 771 -20.07 37.07 16.58
CA LYS A 771 -21.25 37.42 17.37
C LYS A 771 -21.34 38.93 17.64
N ILE A 772 -20.22 39.58 17.95
CA ILE A 772 -20.15 41.04 18.12
C ILE A 772 -20.49 41.75 16.82
N MET A 773 -20.03 41.26 15.67
CA MET A 773 -20.39 41.84 14.37
C MET A 773 -21.89 41.78 14.10
N LEU A 774 -22.56 40.68 14.43
CA LEU A 774 -24.02 40.56 14.30
C LEU A 774 -24.74 41.52 15.28
N ALA A 775 -24.30 41.59 16.53
CA ALA A 775 -24.85 42.52 17.51
C ALA A 775 -24.64 44.00 17.11
N TYR A 776 -23.51 44.31 16.45
CA TYR A 776 -23.23 45.63 15.91
C TYR A 776 -24.13 45.95 14.72
N LYS A 777 -24.33 44.99 13.81
CA LYS A 777 -25.30 45.08 12.71
C LYS A 777 -26.71 45.39 13.24
N ASP A 778 -27.16 44.73 14.30
CA ASP A 778 -28.49 44.99 14.88
C ASP A 778 -28.60 46.38 15.51
N ALA A 779 -27.52 46.88 16.12
CA ALA A 779 -27.46 48.26 16.61
C ALA A 779 -27.49 49.29 15.47
N VAL A 780 -26.85 49.00 14.34
CA VAL A 780 -26.89 49.84 13.12
C VAL A 780 -28.27 49.82 12.47
N ASP A 781 -28.93 48.66 12.40
CA ASP A 781 -30.33 48.57 11.96
C ASP A 781 -31.26 49.37 12.89
N GLY A 782 -31.01 49.36 14.20
CA GLY A 782 -31.66 50.23 15.18
C GLY A 782 -31.48 51.72 14.85
N LEU A 783 -30.25 52.16 14.57
CA LEU A 783 -29.97 53.53 14.15
C LEU A 783 -30.66 53.90 12.82
N TYR A 784 -30.75 52.96 11.88
CA TYR A 784 -31.50 53.13 10.64
C TYR A 784 -32.99 53.33 10.89
N SER A 785 -33.60 52.50 11.73
CA SER A 785 -35.02 52.63 12.09
C SER A 785 -35.32 53.98 12.76
N PHE A 786 -34.46 54.45 13.67
CA PHE A 786 -34.57 55.79 14.27
C PHE A 786 -34.46 56.90 13.22
N SER A 787 -33.50 56.78 12.29
CA SER A 787 -33.31 57.77 11.22
C SER A 787 -34.52 57.84 10.28
N VAL A 788 -35.15 56.71 9.99
CA VAL A 788 -36.39 56.64 9.20
C VAL A 788 -37.56 57.27 9.96
N ALA A 789 -37.71 56.99 11.26
CA ALA A 789 -38.77 57.58 12.08
C ALA A 789 -38.65 59.11 12.16
N GLU A 790 -37.44 59.64 12.38
CA GLU A 790 -37.18 61.09 12.35
C GLU A 790 -37.46 61.70 10.98
N PHE A 791 -37.11 61.01 9.90
CA PHE A 791 -37.43 61.47 8.54
C PHE A 791 -38.94 61.53 8.29
N THR A 792 -39.69 60.51 8.68
CA THR A 792 -41.14 60.50 8.57
C THR A 792 -41.76 61.61 9.40
N ARG A 793 -41.29 61.84 10.64
CA ARG A 793 -41.73 62.96 11.48
C ARG A 793 -41.50 64.31 10.81
N ARG A 794 -40.33 64.52 10.19
CA ARG A 794 -40.04 65.76 9.44
C ARG A 794 -40.95 65.93 8.23
N GLN A 795 -41.25 64.85 7.50
CA GLN A 795 -42.20 64.91 6.39
C GLN A 795 -43.61 65.25 6.87
N GLU A 796 -44.07 64.62 7.96
CA GLU A 796 -45.37 64.90 8.56
C GLU A 796 -45.46 66.36 9.04
N ALA A 797 -44.39 66.88 9.66
CA ALA A 797 -44.31 68.29 10.04
C ALA A 797 -44.38 69.22 8.81
N THR A 798 -43.61 68.94 7.75
CA THR A 798 -43.66 69.73 6.50
C THR A 798 -45.04 69.66 5.84
N ALA A 799 -45.66 68.49 5.77
CA ALA A 799 -47.01 68.33 5.22
C ALA A 799 -48.07 69.06 6.07
N LYS A 800 -47.93 69.04 7.40
CA LYS A 800 -48.77 69.84 8.31
C LYS A 800 -48.57 71.35 8.07
N ILE A 801 -47.34 71.81 7.86
CA ILE A 801 -47.06 73.22 7.52
C ILE A 801 -47.72 73.59 6.18
N GLU A 802 -47.57 72.76 5.15
CA GLU A 802 -48.15 73.00 3.83
C GLU A 802 -49.68 73.04 3.87
N THR A 803 -50.31 72.09 4.58
CA THR A 803 -51.77 72.06 4.74
C THR A 803 -52.29 73.28 5.52
N ARG A 804 -51.60 73.71 6.58
CA ARG A 804 -51.96 74.93 7.32
C ARG A 804 -51.77 76.19 6.49
N THR A 805 -50.69 76.25 5.72
CA THR A 805 -50.41 77.36 4.80
C THR A 805 -51.48 77.45 3.71
N ALA A 806 -51.93 76.31 3.16
CA ALA A 806 -53.05 76.26 2.22
C ALA A 806 -54.39 76.69 2.86
N GLN A 807 -54.56 76.49 4.17
CA GLN A 807 -55.70 76.99 4.95
C GLN A 807 -55.55 78.47 5.37
N GLY A 808 -54.50 79.17 4.92
CA GLY A 808 -54.24 80.58 5.21
C GLY A 808 -53.67 80.85 6.62
N LYS A 809 -53.30 79.80 7.36
CA LYS A 809 -52.65 79.90 8.68
C LYS A 809 -51.15 79.63 8.51
N TRP A 810 -50.34 80.66 8.72
CA TRP A 810 -48.88 80.56 8.55
C TRP A 810 -48.22 80.01 9.82
N GLY A 811 -47.29 79.06 9.64
CA GLY A 811 -46.47 78.51 10.73
C GLY A 811 -47.10 77.39 11.56
N ILE A 812 -46.30 76.90 12.52
CA ILE A 812 -46.66 75.88 13.53
C ILE A 812 -46.93 76.64 14.85
N THR A 813 -47.98 76.28 15.59
CA THR A 813 -48.20 76.83 16.95
C THR A 813 -47.45 76.00 18.00
N GLU A 814 -47.17 76.55 19.18
CA GLU A 814 -46.52 75.80 20.28
C GLU A 814 -47.27 74.50 20.63
N GLN A 815 -48.60 74.49 20.50
CA GLN A 815 -49.42 73.27 20.66
C GLN A 815 -49.21 72.25 19.54
N ASP A 816 -49.01 72.70 18.30
CA ASP A 816 -48.70 71.81 17.17
C ASP A 816 -47.26 71.24 17.28
N GLU A 817 -46.32 71.98 17.89
CA GLU A 817 -44.98 71.48 18.24
C GLU A 817 -45.06 70.44 19.37
N GLU A 818 -45.83 70.69 20.42
CA GLU A 818 -46.09 69.71 21.48
C GLU A 818 -46.81 68.45 20.97
N GLU A 819 -47.73 68.56 19.99
CA GLU A 819 -48.37 67.43 19.30
C GLU A 819 -47.42 66.66 18.36
N LEU A 820 -46.37 67.30 17.84
CA LEU A 820 -45.31 66.64 17.07
C LEU A 820 -44.29 65.92 17.97
N HIS A 821 -44.17 66.35 19.22
CA HIS A 821 -43.32 65.75 20.26
C HIS A 821 -44.05 64.71 21.14
N THR A 822 -45.38 64.63 21.08
CA THR A 822 -46.19 63.63 21.79
C THR A 822 -46.63 62.50 20.84
N PRO A 823 -46.47 61.22 21.23
CA PRO A 823 -46.85 60.12 20.35
C PRO A 823 -48.38 60.02 20.24
N SER A 824 -48.92 60.18 19.04
CA SER A 824 -50.32 59.83 18.74
C SER A 824 -50.50 58.30 18.79
N PRO A 825 -51.50 57.75 19.51
CA PRO A 825 -51.71 56.32 19.69
C PRO A 825 -52.47 55.65 18.52
N ALA A 826 -52.21 56.06 17.27
CA ALA A 826 -53.06 55.71 16.12
C ALA A 826 -52.50 54.62 15.18
N THR A 827 -51.41 53.93 15.52
CA THR A 827 -50.86 52.85 14.69
C THR A 827 -51.14 51.43 15.20
N ILE A 828 -52.01 51.28 16.20
CA ILE A 828 -52.51 49.97 16.65
C ILE A 828 -54.04 49.95 16.55
N SER A 829 -54.58 49.04 15.72
CA SER A 829 -55.99 48.64 15.56
C SER A 829 -56.91 49.50 14.68
N ARG A 830 -57.06 49.09 13.40
CA ARG A 830 -58.35 48.63 12.83
C ARG A 830 -58.17 48.04 11.43
N GLY A 831 -58.39 46.73 11.30
CA GLY A 831 -58.59 46.07 10.00
C GLY A 831 -60.02 46.22 9.50
N GLY A 832 -60.19 46.29 8.18
CA GLY A 832 -61.48 46.06 7.51
C GLY A 832 -61.66 46.76 6.15
N GLY A 833 -61.35 46.06 5.05
CA GLY A 833 -62.17 46.07 3.83
C GLY A 833 -61.70 46.81 2.56
N ARG A 834 -61.38 46.00 1.53
CA ARG A 834 -61.55 46.17 0.06
C ARG A 834 -60.51 46.94 -0.79
N SER A 835 -59.55 46.15 -1.31
CA SER A 835 -59.11 45.97 -2.73
C SER A 835 -59.02 47.16 -3.70
N LEU A 836 -57.80 47.47 -4.16
CA LEU A 836 -57.34 47.43 -5.56
C LEU A 836 -55.81 47.65 -5.63
N GLY A 837 -55.13 46.87 -6.49
CA GLY A 837 -53.71 46.51 -6.34
C GLY A 837 -52.63 47.53 -6.75
N SER A 838 -51.46 47.34 -6.16
CA SER A 838 -50.13 47.71 -6.68
C SER A 838 -49.08 47.00 -5.82
N GLU A 839 -48.22 46.23 -6.46
CA GLU A 839 -47.10 45.50 -5.85
C GLU A 839 -46.04 46.47 -5.31
N SER A 840 -45.66 46.36 -4.03
CA SER A 840 -44.29 46.60 -3.53
C SER A 840 -44.18 46.48 -2.00
N LEU A 841 -43.16 45.72 -1.57
CA LEU A 841 -42.48 45.74 -0.25
C LEU A 841 -43.27 45.22 0.97
N ASN A 842 -43.22 43.90 1.17
CA ASN A 842 -43.55 43.25 2.45
C ASN A 842 -42.41 43.47 3.48
N SER A 843 -42.62 44.36 4.44
CA SER A 843 -41.95 44.35 5.73
C SER A 843 -42.90 43.80 6.79
N THR A 844 -42.69 42.55 7.22
CA THR A 844 -43.40 41.96 8.37
C THR A 844 -42.74 42.29 9.71
N PRO A 845 -43.52 42.36 10.81
CA PRO A 845 -43.12 42.93 12.09
C PRO A 845 -42.29 41.99 12.96
N PHE A 846 -41.42 42.59 13.77
CA PHE A 846 -40.52 41.98 14.75
C PHE A 846 -41.29 41.22 15.85
N SER A 847 -40.81 40.03 16.24
CA SER A 847 -41.25 39.31 17.44
C SER A 847 -40.06 38.62 18.12
N GLY A 848 -39.91 38.81 19.44
CA GLY A 848 -39.05 38.06 20.37
C GLY A 848 -37.65 38.65 20.62
N SER A 849 -37.51 39.79 21.31
CA SER A 849 -37.37 39.95 22.78
C SER A 849 -35.94 39.83 23.33
N ASN A 850 -35.36 40.97 23.70
CA ASN A 850 -34.88 41.16 25.06
C ASN A 850 -35.33 42.54 25.56
N SER A 851 -35.87 42.57 26.77
CA SER A 851 -36.70 43.62 27.37
C SER A 851 -36.15 45.03 27.22
N PHE A 852 -36.84 45.89 26.48
CA PHE A 852 -36.88 47.32 26.77
C PHE A 852 -38.19 47.60 27.50
N GLY A 853 -38.06 47.95 28.77
CA GLY A 853 -39.17 48.40 29.59
C GLY A 853 -39.85 49.60 28.95
N VAL A 854 -41.17 49.58 29.05
CA VAL A 854 -42.10 50.68 28.80
C VAL A 854 -41.58 51.95 29.47
N GLY A 855 -41.38 53.03 28.69
CA GLY A 855 -41.17 54.39 29.22
C GLY A 855 -39.75 54.98 29.10
N LEU A 856 -39.07 54.83 27.95
CA LEU A 856 -37.90 55.67 27.65
C LEU A 856 -38.32 56.79 26.70
N ASN A 857 -38.18 58.04 27.14
CA ASN A 857 -38.32 59.23 26.29
C ASN A 857 -37.42 59.07 25.04
N GLU A 858 -37.90 59.50 23.87
CA GLU A 858 -37.16 59.39 22.60
C GLU A 858 -35.75 60.02 22.67
N ASP A 859 -35.59 61.04 23.52
CA ASP A 859 -34.32 61.69 23.83
C ASP A 859 -33.26 60.74 24.45
N GLN A 860 -33.67 59.60 25.03
CA GLN A 860 -32.77 58.61 25.64
C GLN A 860 -32.42 57.46 24.69
N ILE A 861 -33.19 57.26 23.61
CA ILE A 861 -32.99 56.16 22.66
C ILE A 861 -31.69 56.38 21.86
N LEU A 862 -31.49 57.57 21.30
CA LEU A 862 -30.30 57.88 20.50
C LEU A 862 -28.99 57.83 21.32
N PRO A 863 -28.90 58.40 22.54
CA PRO A 863 -27.73 58.23 23.42
C PRO A 863 -27.43 56.77 23.77
N SER A 864 -28.45 55.96 24.04
CA SER A 864 -28.26 54.53 24.35
C SER A 864 -27.70 53.74 23.15
N LEU A 865 -28.17 54.04 21.93
CA LEU A 865 -27.63 53.45 20.69
C LEU A 865 -26.19 53.89 20.44
N ARG A 866 -25.87 55.17 20.66
CA ARG A 866 -24.49 55.69 20.55
C ARG A 866 -23.54 54.97 21.50
N GLN A 867 -23.93 54.83 22.77
CA GLN A 867 -23.12 54.11 23.77
C GLN A 867 -22.92 52.65 23.37
N ARG A 868 -23.97 51.98 22.87
CA ARG A 868 -23.89 50.60 22.42
C ARG A 868 -22.98 50.42 21.20
N LEU A 869 -23.06 51.31 20.20
CA LEU A 869 -22.18 51.28 19.02
C LEU A 869 -20.71 51.52 19.41
N GLN A 870 -20.44 52.46 20.32
CA GLN A 870 -19.09 52.72 20.82
C GLN A 870 -18.54 51.53 21.62
N TYR A 871 -19.34 50.95 22.51
CA TYR A 871 -18.94 49.77 23.26
C TYR A 871 -18.60 48.59 22.33
N LEU A 872 -19.50 48.25 21.41
CA LEU A 872 -19.31 47.11 20.49
C LEU A 872 -18.13 47.31 19.54
N SER A 873 -17.88 48.53 19.05
CA SER A 873 -16.70 48.82 18.21
C SER A 873 -15.39 48.73 19.00
N SER A 874 -15.37 49.19 20.26
CA SER A 874 -14.20 49.06 21.14
C SER A 874 -13.92 47.59 21.51
N ASP A 875 -14.96 46.81 21.81
CA ASP A 875 -14.83 45.39 22.16
C ASP A 875 -14.39 44.56 20.95
N PHE A 876 -14.90 44.88 19.75
CA PHE A 876 -14.44 44.29 18.49
C PHE A 876 -12.93 44.51 18.31
N ARG A 877 -12.44 45.75 18.39
CA ARG A 877 -11.01 46.06 18.24
C ARG A 877 -10.15 45.39 19.31
N ALA A 878 -10.60 45.37 20.56
CA ALA A 878 -9.89 44.72 21.64
C ALA A 878 -9.70 43.21 21.38
N ARG A 879 -10.74 42.53 20.92
CA ARG A 879 -10.69 41.08 20.61
C ARG A 879 -9.87 40.77 19.37
N VAL A 880 -9.93 41.62 18.33
CA VAL A 880 -9.05 41.47 17.16
C VAL A 880 -7.58 41.62 17.57
N ASN A 881 -7.22 42.60 18.41
CA ASN A 881 -5.85 42.74 18.92
C ASN A 881 -5.37 41.52 19.72
N ILE A 882 -6.27 40.86 20.48
CA ILE A 882 -5.95 39.62 21.19
C ILE A 882 -5.71 38.48 20.20
N LEU A 883 -6.62 38.30 19.23
CA LEU A 883 -6.51 37.26 18.20
C LEU A 883 -5.22 37.40 17.39
N LEU A 884 -4.89 38.63 16.95
CA LEU A 884 -3.65 38.91 16.22
C LEU A 884 -2.40 38.66 17.08
N GLY A 885 -2.46 39.01 18.37
CA GLY A 885 -1.41 38.71 19.33
C GLY A 885 -1.17 37.20 19.46
N ASP A 886 -2.23 36.41 19.54
CA ASP A 886 -2.13 34.95 19.66
C ASP A 886 -1.66 34.29 18.34
N LEU A 887 -2.10 34.79 17.18
CA LEU A 887 -1.67 34.31 15.86
C LEU A 887 -0.20 34.63 15.55
N ALA A 888 0.33 35.76 16.04
CA ALA A 888 1.71 36.18 15.76
C ALA A 888 2.77 35.22 16.35
N TYR A 889 2.45 34.52 17.44
CA TYR A 889 3.35 33.61 18.16
C TYR A 889 3.08 32.12 17.88
N GLN A 890 2.21 31.81 16.92
CA GLN A 890 1.90 30.44 16.51
C GLN A 890 3.12 29.75 15.85
N PRO A 891 3.41 28.47 16.13
CA PRO A 891 4.48 27.75 15.43
C PRO A 891 4.24 27.59 13.91
N ASP A 892 2.98 27.48 13.48
CA ASP A 892 2.65 27.30 12.06
C ASP A 892 2.79 28.60 11.26
N VAL A 893 3.56 28.53 10.18
CA VAL A 893 3.84 29.67 9.29
C VAL A 893 2.56 30.21 8.64
N ASP A 894 1.67 29.32 8.21
CA ASP A 894 0.42 29.71 7.53
C ASP A 894 -0.53 30.48 8.47
N MET A 895 -0.55 30.14 9.76
CA MET A 895 -1.40 30.83 10.74
C MET A 895 -0.78 32.17 11.17
N ARG A 896 0.56 32.26 11.20
CA ARG A 896 1.25 33.55 11.34
C ARG A 896 1.01 34.45 10.13
N PHE A 897 0.99 33.88 8.93
CA PHE A 897 0.66 34.62 7.71
C PHE A 897 -0.75 35.21 7.78
N LEU A 898 -1.73 34.45 8.27
CA LEU A 898 -3.06 35.01 8.55
C LEU A 898 -2.99 36.22 9.49
N GLY A 899 -2.23 36.13 10.59
CA GLY A 899 -2.01 37.25 11.50
C GLY A 899 -1.44 38.50 10.80
N VAL A 900 -0.54 38.33 9.83
CA VAL A 900 0.01 39.42 9.02
C VAL A 900 -1.03 40.00 8.07
N VAL A 901 -1.76 39.15 7.34
CA VAL A 901 -2.80 39.56 6.38
C VAL A 901 -3.94 40.31 7.08
N MET A 902 -4.30 39.88 8.29
CA MET A 902 -5.35 40.53 9.07
C MET A 902 -4.91 41.85 9.73
N ASN A 903 -3.60 42.11 9.89
CA ASN A 903 -3.09 43.27 10.61
C ASN A 903 -3.18 44.62 9.87
N PHE A 904 -3.65 44.63 8.61
CA PHE A 904 -3.91 45.85 7.80
C PHE A 904 -2.90 47.00 8.03
N ASN A 905 -1.71 46.93 7.43
CA ASN A 905 -0.67 47.97 7.51
C ASN A 905 -0.47 48.57 8.94
N ASP A 906 -0.44 47.71 9.96
CA ASP A 906 -0.25 48.07 11.38
C ASP A 906 -1.37 48.95 11.99
N VAL A 907 -2.60 48.87 11.48
CA VAL A 907 -3.75 49.54 12.14
C VAL A 907 -4.09 48.91 13.49
N TYR A 908 -3.85 47.61 13.63
CA TYR A 908 -3.99 46.92 14.91
C TYR A 908 -2.64 46.82 15.62
N ASN A 909 -2.66 46.98 16.94
CA ASN A 909 -1.48 46.86 17.77
C ASN A 909 -1.61 45.55 18.55
N PRO A 910 -1.04 44.43 18.07
CA PRO A 910 -1.21 43.13 18.71
C PRO A 910 -0.67 43.16 20.14
N ILE A 911 -1.52 42.81 21.10
CA ILE A 911 -1.16 42.82 22.53
C ILE A 911 -0.84 41.39 22.94
N ARG A 912 0.38 41.16 23.40
CA ARG A 912 0.78 39.85 23.93
C ARG A 912 0.08 39.58 25.27
N ARG A 913 -0.74 38.52 25.33
CA ARG A 913 -1.17 37.94 26.61
C ARG A 913 0.07 37.43 27.36
N LYS A 914 0.41 38.04 28.51
CA LYS A 914 1.38 37.45 29.43
C LYS A 914 0.74 36.18 30.01
N THR A 915 1.13 35.03 29.51
CA THR A 915 0.84 33.74 30.15
C THR A 915 1.46 33.79 31.56
N HIS A 916 0.61 33.92 32.58
CA HIS A 916 1.03 33.85 33.97
C HIS A 916 1.54 32.42 34.23
N LYS A 917 2.86 32.21 34.11
CA LYS A 917 3.52 31.06 34.74
C LYS A 917 3.47 31.28 36.25
N SER A 918 2.42 30.79 36.90
CA SER A 918 2.40 30.66 38.34
C SER A 918 3.35 29.53 38.75
N GLY A 919 4.49 29.90 39.34
CA GLY A 919 5.31 29.00 40.15
C GLY A 919 6.72 28.74 39.63
N GLN A 920 7.66 29.62 39.97
CA GLN A 920 8.90 29.15 40.59
C GLN A 920 9.55 30.29 41.37
N ARG A 921 9.61 30.05 42.68
CA ARG A 921 10.23 30.88 43.69
C ARG A 921 11.71 30.61 43.60
N ASP A 922 12.51 31.54 43.06
CA ASP A 922 13.95 31.46 43.18
C ASP A 922 14.60 32.76 43.65
N LYS A 923 15.59 32.54 44.50
CA LYS A 923 16.22 33.46 45.43
C LYS A 923 17.22 34.39 44.74
N LYS A 924 17.37 35.57 45.35
CA LYS A 924 18.60 36.38 45.47
C LYS A 924 19.39 36.68 44.19
N ALA A 925 19.32 37.93 43.76
CA ALA A 925 20.52 38.72 43.48
C ALA A 925 20.27 40.20 43.78
N THR A 926 21.20 40.77 44.55
CA THR A 926 21.26 42.13 45.11
C THR A 926 21.38 43.23 44.04
N PRO A 927 20.96 44.48 44.33
CA PRO A 927 21.15 45.61 43.43
C PRO A 927 22.55 46.21 43.58
N LYS A 928 23.18 46.58 42.47
CA LYS A 928 24.29 47.56 42.46
C LYS A 928 23.83 48.81 41.70
N PRO A 929 24.01 50.02 42.26
CA PRO A 929 23.65 51.26 41.60
C PRO A 929 24.84 51.85 40.82
N GLY A 930 24.50 52.58 39.75
CA GLY A 930 25.26 53.73 39.28
C GLY A 930 26.39 53.46 38.29
N THR A 931 26.17 53.89 37.04
CA THR A 931 27.09 54.81 36.37
C THR A 931 26.32 55.60 35.32
N SER A 932 26.34 56.91 35.52
CA SER A 932 25.89 57.97 34.63
C SER A 932 26.91 58.24 33.51
N SER A 933 26.42 58.29 32.27
CA SER A 933 26.95 59.12 31.17
C SER A 933 25.83 59.16 30.13
N GLY A 934 25.15 60.27 29.83
CA GLY A 934 25.69 61.60 29.54
C GLY A 934 25.59 61.79 28.02
N GLY A 935 24.55 62.48 27.54
CA GLY A 935 24.38 62.78 26.12
C GLY A 935 22.94 63.13 25.74
N ALA A 936 22.64 64.43 25.77
CA ALA A 936 21.37 65.06 25.42
C ALA A 936 21.09 65.04 23.89
N PRO A 937 19.90 65.48 23.45
CA PRO A 937 19.29 65.11 22.16
C PRO A 937 19.73 66.02 21.01
N LYS A 938 19.54 65.55 19.78
CA LYS A 938 19.43 66.42 18.60
C LYS A 938 18.09 66.18 17.92
N ASP A 939 17.25 67.19 18.02
CA ASP A 939 16.24 67.52 17.02
C ASP A 939 16.92 67.77 15.66
N SER A 940 16.33 67.25 14.58
CA SER A 940 15.97 68.05 13.41
C SER A 940 15.41 67.15 12.29
N ALA A 941 14.17 67.48 11.91
CA ALA A 941 13.49 67.29 10.63
C ALA A 941 14.27 66.65 9.48
N ILE A 942 13.68 65.64 8.83
CA ILE A 942 12.92 65.75 7.55
C ILE A 942 11.76 64.74 7.63
#